data_AF-A0A9E0WSQ0-F1
#
_entry.id   AF-A0A9E0WSQ0-F1
#
_cell.length_a   1.000
_cell.length_b   1.000
_cell.length_c   1.000
_cell.angle_alpha   90.00
_cell.angle_beta   90.00
_cell.angle_gamma   90.00
#
_symmetry.space_group_name_H-M   'P 1'
#
loop_
_entity.id
_entity.type
_entity.pdbx_description
1 polymer ?
#
loop_
_entity_poly.entity_id
_entity_poly.type
_entity_poly.pdbx_seq_one_letter_code
_entity_poly.pdbx_strand_id
1 'polypeptide(L)'
;MLYSHQHALTGQFEPSVLGLHTLGGFAVLVFFTISGYLVTTSWRADPSVLRFAARRALRIWPAYTAVVFLSVYGLGAWLSELPLGAYLRDPDTAGYLANIALASRNALPGVFMDNPLPRAVNGSLWTIPLEVQCYVALAAAGLLGALRHRAIWLGLIGVMAVWYQARFGPDFHADWQLRREMLLYFVAGSAASVLQAQWDTRRIGVTLVLSALAAALWLAQLRYLALLSIVPFAVIAFGTSSTPVVRRVGRWGDPSYGIYLIAFPVQQAVIQLFWPALGFGGTLALALAITVALAYLSWHGLEKFALRLKPRRQPNAAWGRALKDRATTAVAALKRGAPLLGWLWLCWILVAALNKLLRHLPDPAAPLNSDATWTYLPNARKLLQQPWAFLSTDPASYHVAPGGYLWAAAWGADPISIQWANALLFLGCVGLMWRSARRLGGLLAGVVATALLVYLPHMMVYVPQVLTETPYLFGLLLGTTAAIEYALGHPRPRLMLALAAMGLAITLLVRPVLQLFTLGALALALTWVAYRRLRRTRPAAGTRDLVNTRVCLALCAALVLPAAVIVKNGAYFGVWSLGTGAGTGLYYGVSPFKMGLEPVYTGFKYDAGLTPLTADPRTRGHPLSQRADAINGQVALSLVRNTSAADNVAFFAGKLRAWLLYSTPELSMYPKLRSFRLFEWLTIALAALSLAWRWRGAARMEAAALPGAPGPAGNKLALLSGLLALTLAMAVQLTPVLYNTRYNQFFLEPWLMLLCGVGAAVLLQWRATPRGAWRALLLQAARMALIVALLAWLPPALSRYAARHETLAMDPYRPGPVAVLLNAGNMGPVRARNAQRLDAHRWQLDVAPATLQIPVHVPSPASISPDQVLDAIWRLRLAIQTPPAARACSQATLGYTDAHPLREWYQPASTLRLHDDGELHTYAFHGNDILRPAGDGLLTLTFACAPGTIVRWDGAELLRSTLPEAARALIQHGTPIDPYWRREPR
;
A
#
# COMPACT_ATOMS: atom_id res chain seq x y z
N MET A 1 -8.01 -12.55 -32.65
CA MET A 1 -8.52 -11.37 -31.93
C MET A 1 -9.90 -10.95 -32.42
N LEU A 2 -10.05 -10.57 -33.69
CA LEU A 2 -11.32 -10.10 -34.28
C LEU A 2 -12.50 -11.06 -34.00
N TYR A 3 -12.31 -12.37 -34.20
CA TYR A 3 -13.29 -13.40 -33.85
C TYR A 3 -13.65 -13.44 -32.34
N SER A 4 -12.67 -13.31 -31.44
CA SER A 4 -12.92 -13.29 -29.99
C SER A 4 -13.67 -12.03 -29.56
N HIS A 5 -13.30 -10.87 -30.11
CA HIS A 5 -14.00 -9.61 -29.83
C HIS A 5 -15.46 -9.69 -30.26
N GLN A 6 -15.77 -10.37 -31.36
CA GLN A 6 -17.15 -10.51 -31.83
C GLN A 6 -18.07 -11.14 -30.78
N HIS A 7 -17.58 -12.15 -30.04
CA HIS A 7 -18.34 -12.76 -28.94
C HIS A 7 -18.63 -11.73 -27.83
N ALA A 8 -17.61 -11.02 -27.36
CA ALA A 8 -17.79 -9.96 -26.35
C ALA A 8 -18.75 -8.85 -26.80
N LEU A 9 -18.60 -8.40 -28.06
CA LEU A 9 -19.38 -7.30 -28.62
C LEU A 9 -20.83 -7.68 -28.97
N THR A 10 -21.14 -8.98 -29.06
CA THR A 10 -22.51 -9.49 -29.25
C THR A 10 -23.12 -10.06 -27.97
N GLY A 11 -22.44 -9.92 -26.82
CA GLY A 11 -22.90 -10.44 -25.53
C GLY A 11 -22.86 -11.96 -25.39
N GLN A 12 -22.06 -12.65 -26.21
CA GLN A 12 -21.91 -14.10 -26.21
C GLN A 12 -20.65 -14.56 -25.46
N PHE A 13 -20.67 -15.79 -24.95
CA PHE A 13 -19.50 -16.37 -24.29
C PHE A 13 -18.34 -16.55 -25.26
N GLU A 14 -17.15 -16.06 -24.86
CA GLU A 14 -15.93 -16.23 -25.64
C GLU A 14 -15.42 -17.67 -25.56
N PRO A 15 -15.10 -18.32 -26.68
CA PRO A 15 -14.46 -19.63 -26.66
C PRO A 15 -13.07 -19.56 -26.03
N SER A 16 -12.73 -20.59 -25.24
CA SER A 16 -11.44 -20.69 -24.55
C SER A 16 -10.49 -21.63 -25.27
N VAL A 17 -9.20 -21.28 -25.25
CA VAL A 17 -8.09 -22.16 -25.63
C VAL A 17 -7.76 -23.03 -24.43
N LEU A 18 -8.01 -24.33 -24.56
CA LEU A 18 -7.64 -25.35 -23.59
C LEU A 18 -8.20 -25.09 -22.17
N GLY A 19 -9.33 -24.37 -22.07
CA GLY A 19 -9.98 -24.04 -20.79
C GLY A 19 -9.25 -23.00 -19.93
N LEU A 20 -8.23 -22.32 -20.48
CA LEU A 20 -7.36 -21.42 -19.72
C LEU A 20 -7.55 -19.95 -20.11
N HIS A 21 -7.39 -19.63 -21.39
CA HIS A 21 -7.50 -18.25 -21.89
C HIS A 21 -8.60 -18.14 -22.93
N THR A 22 -9.26 -16.97 -23.03
CA THR A 22 -10.05 -16.69 -24.24
C THR A 22 -9.15 -16.64 -25.48
N LEU A 23 -9.71 -16.90 -26.66
CA LEU A 23 -8.95 -16.80 -27.92
C LEU A 23 -8.28 -15.42 -28.09
N GLY A 24 -8.92 -14.36 -27.63
CA GLY A 24 -8.40 -13.00 -27.61
C GLY A 24 -7.19 -12.88 -26.69
N GLY A 25 -7.32 -13.32 -25.43
CA GLY A 25 -6.23 -13.31 -24.46
C GLY A 25 -5.00 -14.08 -24.96
N PHE A 26 -5.21 -15.30 -25.47
CA PHE A 26 -4.12 -16.11 -26.03
C PHE A 26 -3.43 -15.43 -27.22
N ALA A 27 -4.19 -14.81 -28.12
CA ALA A 27 -3.62 -14.08 -29.25
C ALA A 27 -2.74 -12.89 -28.81
N VAL A 28 -3.07 -12.21 -27.71
CA VAL A 28 -2.24 -11.13 -27.16
C VAL A 28 -0.91 -11.68 -26.61
N LEU A 29 -0.92 -12.84 -25.95
CA LEU A 29 0.30 -13.49 -25.47
C LEU A 29 1.23 -13.90 -26.61
N VAL A 30 0.67 -14.42 -27.70
CA VAL A 30 1.38 -14.71 -28.95
C VAL A 30 1.98 -13.44 -29.54
N PHE A 31 1.21 -12.34 -29.60
CA PHE A 31 1.71 -11.04 -30.07
C PHE A 31 2.90 -10.53 -29.25
N PHE A 32 2.80 -10.56 -27.91
CA PHE A 32 3.91 -10.11 -27.05
C PHE A 32 5.14 -11.00 -27.16
N THR A 33 4.98 -12.31 -27.39
CA THR A 33 6.10 -13.22 -27.69
C THR A 33 6.82 -12.80 -28.96
N ILE A 34 6.08 -12.61 -30.06
CA ILE A 34 6.65 -12.22 -31.36
C ILE A 34 7.33 -10.86 -31.24
N SER A 35 6.69 -9.91 -30.56
CA SER A 35 7.24 -8.58 -30.29
C SER A 35 8.57 -8.66 -29.52
N GLY A 36 8.61 -9.43 -28.42
CA GLY A 36 9.82 -9.67 -27.63
C GLY A 36 10.96 -10.21 -28.48
N TYR A 37 10.69 -11.19 -29.34
CA TYR A 37 11.69 -11.75 -30.25
C TYR A 37 12.20 -10.72 -31.27
N LEU A 38 11.30 -10.12 -32.06
CA LEU A 38 11.66 -9.22 -33.16
C LEU A 38 12.36 -7.94 -32.68
N VAL A 39 11.90 -7.38 -31.56
CA VAL A 39 12.46 -6.14 -31.03
C VAL A 39 13.84 -6.38 -30.42
N THR A 40 14.05 -7.54 -29.79
CA THR A 40 15.37 -7.96 -29.30
C THR A 40 16.35 -8.17 -30.45
N THR A 41 15.91 -8.83 -31.52
CA THR A 41 16.71 -8.98 -32.74
C THR A 41 17.04 -7.63 -33.37
N SER A 42 16.08 -6.69 -33.39
CA SER A 42 16.30 -5.33 -33.89
C SER A 42 17.35 -4.55 -33.09
N TRP A 43 17.35 -4.66 -31.76
CA TRP A 43 18.39 -4.06 -30.91
C TRP A 43 19.76 -4.70 -31.12
N ARG A 44 19.82 -6.04 -31.17
CA ARG A 44 21.09 -6.78 -31.37
C ARG A 44 21.75 -6.43 -32.71
N ALA A 45 20.96 -6.14 -33.74
CA ALA A 45 21.46 -5.74 -35.05
C ALA A 45 22.01 -4.29 -35.07
N ASP A 46 21.44 -3.37 -34.29
CA ASP A 46 21.90 -1.98 -34.20
C ASP A 46 21.66 -1.39 -32.79
N PRO A 47 22.64 -1.49 -31.88
CA PRO A 47 22.50 -1.11 -30.47
C PRO A 47 22.66 0.41 -30.28
N SER A 48 21.68 1.19 -30.75
CA SER A 48 21.62 2.65 -30.56
C SER A 48 20.25 3.05 -30.04
N VAL A 49 20.21 3.69 -28.87
CA VAL A 49 18.96 4.10 -28.20
C VAL A 49 18.12 5.00 -29.09
N LEU A 50 18.72 6.05 -29.66
CA LEU A 50 18.00 7.04 -30.48
C LEU A 50 17.42 6.39 -31.74
N ARG A 51 18.20 5.57 -32.45
CA ARG A 51 17.73 4.88 -33.65
C ARG A 51 16.69 3.81 -33.34
N PHE A 52 16.86 3.10 -32.23
CA PHE A 52 15.89 2.12 -31.76
C PHE A 52 14.55 2.79 -31.43
N ALA A 53 14.58 3.87 -30.64
CA ALA A 53 13.40 4.65 -30.29
C ALA A 53 12.70 5.21 -31.53
N ALA A 54 13.44 5.83 -32.46
CA ALA A 54 12.88 6.35 -33.71
C ALA A 54 12.20 5.26 -34.54
N ARG A 55 12.80 4.06 -34.67
CA ARG A 55 12.18 2.93 -35.40
C ARG A 55 10.90 2.43 -34.77
N ARG A 56 10.78 2.48 -33.44
CA ARG A 56 9.56 2.08 -32.71
C ARG A 56 8.50 3.17 -32.80
N ALA A 57 8.89 4.43 -32.64
CA ALA A 57 8.02 5.59 -32.78
C ALA A 57 7.36 5.62 -34.17
N LEU A 58 8.15 5.48 -35.24
CA LEU A 58 7.67 5.42 -36.63
C LEU A 58 6.82 4.18 -36.94
N ARG A 59 6.87 3.13 -36.10
CA ARG A 59 6.06 1.92 -36.25
C ARG A 59 4.68 2.06 -35.58
N ILE A 60 4.62 2.70 -34.41
CA ILE A 60 3.43 2.75 -33.57
C ILE A 60 2.60 4.02 -33.84
N TRP A 61 3.22 5.20 -33.71
CA TRP A 61 2.49 6.47 -33.59
C TRP A 61 1.69 6.87 -34.84
N PRO A 62 2.19 6.72 -36.08
CA PRO A 62 1.45 7.21 -37.25
C PRO A 62 0.03 6.63 -37.37
N ALA A 63 -0.10 5.30 -37.38
CA ALA A 63 -1.39 4.64 -37.45
C ALA A 63 -2.20 4.75 -36.15
N TYR A 64 -1.52 4.73 -34.99
CA TYR A 64 -2.19 4.89 -33.70
C TYR A 64 -2.85 6.26 -33.55
N THR A 65 -2.12 7.33 -33.87
CA THR A 65 -2.64 8.70 -33.89
C THR A 65 -3.80 8.82 -34.86
N ALA A 66 -3.67 8.30 -36.09
CA ALA A 66 -4.75 8.33 -37.08
C ALA A 66 -6.01 7.64 -36.57
N VAL A 67 -5.91 6.45 -35.97
CA VAL A 67 -7.06 5.73 -35.42
C VAL A 67 -7.70 6.47 -34.26
N VAL A 68 -6.91 7.07 -33.35
CA VAL A 68 -7.46 7.88 -32.26
C VAL A 68 -8.20 9.10 -32.81
N PHE A 69 -7.60 9.86 -33.74
CA PHE A 69 -8.26 11.00 -34.38
C PHE A 69 -9.54 10.61 -35.11
N LEU A 70 -9.51 9.54 -35.91
CA LEU A 70 -10.67 9.05 -36.65
C LEU A 70 -11.75 8.49 -35.71
N SER A 71 -11.39 7.94 -34.55
CA SER A 71 -12.36 7.50 -33.55
C SER A 71 -13.12 8.70 -32.96
N VAL A 72 -12.43 9.82 -32.69
CA VAL A 72 -13.03 11.03 -32.11
C VAL A 72 -13.85 11.81 -33.14
N TYR A 73 -13.23 12.19 -34.24
CA TYR A 73 -13.80 13.15 -35.21
C TYR A 73 -14.47 12.50 -36.42
N GLY A 74 -14.22 11.21 -36.65
CA GLY A 74 -14.93 10.45 -37.69
C GLY A 74 -16.08 9.67 -37.08
N LEU A 75 -15.75 8.58 -36.41
CA LEU A 75 -16.72 7.63 -35.89
C LEU A 75 -17.57 8.22 -34.76
N GLY A 76 -16.97 8.88 -33.78
CA GLY A 76 -17.71 9.47 -32.66
C GLY A 76 -18.60 10.64 -33.09
N ALA A 77 -18.12 11.50 -34.00
CA ALA A 77 -18.94 12.58 -34.56
C ALA A 77 -20.13 12.06 -35.40
N TRP A 78 -20.04 10.86 -35.97
CA TRP A 78 -21.10 10.26 -36.78
C TRP A 78 -22.10 9.44 -35.97
N LEU A 79 -21.63 8.66 -34.98
CA LEU A 79 -22.44 7.68 -34.25
C LEU A 79 -22.80 8.10 -32.82
N SER A 80 -22.44 9.32 -32.38
CA SER A 80 -22.86 9.85 -31.09
C SER A 80 -24.35 10.21 -31.08
N GLU A 81 -25.02 9.90 -29.98
CA GLU A 81 -26.41 10.33 -29.70
C GLU A 81 -26.51 11.82 -29.38
N LEU A 82 -25.38 12.50 -29.11
CA LEU A 82 -25.36 13.94 -28.82
C LEU A 82 -25.37 14.76 -30.12
N PRO A 83 -26.03 15.94 -30.13
CA PRO A 83 -25.86 16.89 -31.22
C PRO A 83 -24.39 17.26 -31.41
N LEU A 84 -23.92 17.34 -32.67
CA LEU A 84 -22.49 17.52 -33.00
C LEU A 84 -21.82 18.69 -32.25
N GLY A 85 -22.53 19.82 -32.10
CA GLY A 85 -22.03 20.98 -31.36
C GLY A 85 -21.87 20.74 -29.86
N ALA A 86 -22.73 19.91 -29.25
CA ALA A 86 -22.61 19.51 -27.86
C ALA A 86 -21.49 18.47 -27.68
N TYR A 87 -21.41 17.49 -28.57
CA TYR A 87 -20.37 16.47 -28.58
C TYR A 87 -18.95 17.08 -28.68
N LEU A 88 -18.73 18.03 -29.59
CA LEU A 88 -17.41 18.64 -29.79
C LEU A 88 -17.00 19.58 -28.64
N ARG A 89 -17.96 20.12 -27.89
CA ARG A 89 -17.71 20.97 -26.71
C ARG A 89 -17.56 20.18 -25.42
N ASP A 90 -17.89 18.90 -25.44
CA ASP A 90 -17.76 18.03 -24.28
C ASP A 90 -16.27 17.82 -23.92
N PRO A 91 -15.86 18.07 -22.65
CA PRO A 91 -14.48 17.88 -22.21
C PRO A 91 -13.95 16.46 -22.42
N ASP A 92 -14.80 15.43 -22.37
CA ASP A 92 -14.38 14.03 -22.54
C ASP A 92 -14.07 13.69 -24.01
N THR A 93 -14.66 14.40 -24.97
CA THR A 93 -14.34 14.28 -26.40
C THR A 93 -12.88 14.68 -26.66
N ALA A 94 -12.46 15.84 -26.16
CA ALA A 94 -11.05 16.27 -26.21
C ALA A 94 -10.17 15.38 -25.32
N GLY A 95 -10.69 14.92 -24.18
CA GLY A 95 -10.03 14.00 -23.27
C GLY A 95 -9.58 12.71 -23.95
N TYR A 96 -10.34 12.18 -24.91
CA TYR A 96 -9.98 10.96 -25.65
C TYR A 96 -8.69 11.11 -26.48
N LEU A 97 -8.33 12.32 -26.93
CA LEU A 97 -7.05 12.57 -27.64
C LEU A 97 -5.82 12.33 -26.75
N ALA A 98 -5.98 12.35 -25.42
CA ALA A 98 -4.93 11.94 -24.49
C ALA A 98 -4.45 10.49 -24.72
N ASN A 99 -5.23 9.67 -25.44
CA ASN A 99 -4.77 8.37 -25.91
C ASN A 99 -3.51 8.45 -26.77
N ILE A 100 -3.28 9.52 -27.54
CA ILE A 100 -2.03 9.73 -28.32
C ILE A 100 -0.80 9.73 -27.39
N ALA A 101 -0.97 10.18 -26.15
CA ALA A 101 0.02 10.14 -25.07
C ALA A 101 -0.08 8.87 -24.20
N LEU A 102 -0.73 7.81 -24.69
CA LEU A 102 -0.86 6.49 -24.06
C LEU A 102 -1.70 6.47 -22.77
N ALA A 103 -2.73 7.33 -22.67
CA ALA A 103 -3.59 7.44 -21.49
C ALA A 103 -4.64 6.30 -21.33
N SER A 104 -4.91 5.51 -22.37
CA SER A 104 -5.87 4.39 -22.37
C SER A 104 -7.30 4.75 -21.90
N ARG A 105 -7.87 5.84 -22.42
CA ARG A 105 -9.29 6.16 -22.28
C ARG A 105 -10.11 5.35 -23.29
N ASN A 106 -11.22 4.77 -22.84
CA ASN A 106 -12.02 3.83 -23.66
C ASN A 106 -13.37 4.37 -24.13
N ALA A 107 -13.86 5.49 -23.59
CA ALA A 107 -15.21 6.00 -23.82
C ALA A 107 -15.21 7.37 -24.50
N LEU A 108 -16.20 7.60 -25.36
CA LEU A 108 -16.56 8.90 -25.94
C LEU A 108 -18.01 9.23 -25.55
N PRO A 109 -18.34 10.52 -25.35
CA PRO A 109 -19.70 10.94 -24.98
C PRO A 109 -20.75 10.51 -26.02
N GLY A 110 -21.76 9.76 -25.56
CA GLY A 110 -22.90 9.33 -26.38
C GLY A 110 -22.59 8.31 -27.49
N VAL A 111 -21.40 7.69 -27.51
CA VAL A 111 -21.01 6.72 -28.56
C VAL A 111 -21.17 5.28 -28.05
N PHE A 112 -21.90 4.44 -28.79
CA PHE A 112 -22.15 3.02 -28.48
C PHE A 112 -22.84 2.81 -27.12
N MET A 113 -23.84 3.61 -26.75
CA MET A 113 -24.51 3.43 -25.46
C MET A 113 -25.42 2.20 -25.43
N ASP A 114 -26.04 1.89 -26.57
CA ASP A 114 -27.00 0.78 -26.71
C ASP A 114 -26.39 -0.53 -27.23
N ASN A 115 -25.09 -0.56 -27.54
CA ASN A 115 -24.43 -1.78 -27.99
C ASN A 115 -24.30 -2.79 -26.83
N PRO A 116 -24.27 -4.12 -27.11
CA PRO A 116 -24.13 -5.13 -26.06
C PRO A 116 -22.89 -4.95 -25.17
N LEU A 117 -21.81 -4.36 -25.71
CA LEU A 117 -20.69 -3.86 -24.93
C LEU A 117 -20.68 -2.32 -24.95
N PRO A 118 -21.33 -1.66 -23.98
CA PRO A 118 -21.55 -0.22 -24.03
C PRO A 118 -20.29 0.58 -23.69
N ARG A 119 -20.21 1.82 -24.18
CA ARG A 119 -19.17 2.82 -23.86
C ARG A 119 -17.73 2.46 -24.24
N ALA A 120 -17.47 1.29 -24.83
CA ALA A 120 -16.13 0.86 -25.22
C ALA A 120 -15.89 1.15 -26.70
N VAL A 121 -15.27 2.29 -27.02
CA VAL A 121 -14.99 2.73 -28.40
C VAL A 121 -13.89 1.89 -29.04
N ASN A 122 -12.78 1.69 -28.35
CA ASN A 122 -11.66 0.88 -28.86
C ASN A 122 -10.95 0.11 -27.75
N GLY A 123 -11.41 -1.13 -27.52
CA GLY A 123 -10.81 -2.06 -26.57
C GLY A 123 -9.46 -2.65 -26.98
N SER A 124 -8.89 -2.30 -28.14
CA SER A 124 -7.54 -2.74 -28.51
C SER A 124 -6.44 -1.82 -27.96
N LEU A 125 -6.74 -0.56 -27.63
CA LEU A 125 -5.70 0.44 -27.34
C LEU A 125 -4.93 0.23 -26.02
N TRP A 126 -5.49 -0.52 -25.07
CA TRP A 126 -4.92 -0.67 -23.72
C TRP A 126 -3.60 -1.45 -23.66
N THR A 127 -3.27 -2.22 -24.70
CA THR A 127 -2.02 -3.02 -24.75
C THR A 127 -0.83 -2.20 -25.23
N ILE A 128 -1.04 -1.13 -26.02
CA ILE A 128 0.03 -0.31 -26.61
C ILE A 128 0.93 0.36 -25.55
N PRO A 129 0.41 0.93 -24.44
CA PRO A 129 1.28 1.46 -23.40
C PRO A 129 2.19 0.40 -22.78
N LEU A 130 1.71 -0.84 -22.63
CA LEU A 130 2.50 -1.96 -22.12
C LEU A 130 3.58 -2.36 -23.11
N GLU A 131 3.25 -2.41 -24.40
CA GLU A 131 4.22 -2.69 -25.46
C GLU A 131 5.37 -1.68 -25.46
N VAL A 132 5.06 -0.38 -25.38
CA VAL A 132 6.05 0.69 -25.29
C VAL A 132 6.91 0.57 -24.03
N GLN A 133 6.31 0.21 -22.88
CA GLN A 133 7.05 -0.05 -21.65
C GLN A 133 8.05 -1.23 -21.81
N CYS A 134 7.64 -2.31 -22.47
CA CYS A 134 8.52 -3.44 -22.79
C CYS A 134 9.70 -2.99 -23.67
N TYR A 135 9.47 -2.10 -24.64
CA TYR A 135 10.53 -1.57 -25.50
C TYR A 135 11.55 -0.74 -24.73
N VAL A 136 11.08 0.12 -23.81
CA VAL A 136 11.94 0.91 -22.92
C VAL A 136 12.75 -0.02 -22.00
N ALA A 137 12.12 -1.02 -21.40
CA ALA A 137 12.78 -1.98 -20.54
C ALA A 137 13.87 -2.78 -21.28
N LEU A 138 13.59 -3.19 -22.52
CA LEU A 138 14.56 -3.90 -23.35
C LEU A 138 15.73 -3.01 -23.77
N ALA A 139 15.47 -1.74 -24.13
CA ALA A 139 16.53 -0.78 -24.43
C ALA A 139 17.44 -0.54 -23.21
N ALA A 140 16.87 -0.45 -22.01
CA ALA A 140 17.63 -0.37 -20.76
C ALA A 140 18.47 -1.65 -20.52
N ALA A 141 17.89 -2.83 -20.71
CA ALA A 141 18.63 -4.10 -20.62
C ALA A 141 19.77 -4.19 -21.65
N GLY A 142 19.56 -3.66 -22.84
CA GLY A 142 20.57 -3.56 -23.89
C GLY A 142 21.72 -2.62 -23.54
N LEU A 143 21.42 -1.44 -22.97
CA LEU A 143 22.42 -0.48 -22.47
C LEU A 143 23.28 -1.05 -21.34
N LEU A 144 22.67 -1.83 -20.45
CA LEU A 144 23.36 -2.51 -19.35
C LEU A 144 24.18 -3.73 -19.81
N GLY A 145 24.13 -4.09 -21.10
CA GLY A 145 24.83 -5.25 -21.65
C GLY A 145 24.20 -6.60 -21.28
N ALA A 146 23.04 -6.62 -20.62
CA ALA A 146 22.36 -7.84 -20.17
C ALA A 146 21.97 -8.76 -21.34
N LEU A 147 21.73 -8.20 -22.53
CA LEU A 147 21.45 -8.95 -23.76
C LEU A 147 22.62 -9.84 -24.25
N ARG A 148 23.82 -9.70 -23.66
CA ARG A 148 24.99 -10.55 -23.97
C ARG A 148 25.02 -11.82 -23.11
N HIS A 149 24.24 -11.89 -22.04
CA HIS A 149 24.32 -12.93 -21.02
C HIS A 149 23.07 -13.81 -21.01
N ARG A 150 23.14 -14.96 -21.70
CA ARG A 150 22.04 -15.95 -21.80
C ARG A 150 21.44 -16.39 -20.46
N ALA A 151 22.29 -16.55 -19.43
CA ALA A 151 21.86 -17.00 -18.11
C ALA A 151 20.94 -15.99 -17.41
N ILE A 152 21.08 -14.69 -17.70
CA ILE A 152 20.22 -13.65 -17.14
C ILE A 152 18.79 -13.83 -17.65
N TRP A 153 18.61 -14.11 -18.95
CA TRP A 153 17.28 -14.26 -19.55
C TRP A 153 16.59 -15.57 -19.15
N LEU A 154 17.33 -16.68 -19.09
CA LEU A 154 16.82 -17.95 -18.57
C LEU A 154 16.43 -17.84 -17.09
N GLY A 155 17.29 -17.21 -16.27
CA GLY A 155 16.99 -16.94 -14.87
C GLY A 155 15.80 -15.99 -14.69
N LEU A 156 15.69 -14.95 -15.54
CA LEU A 156 14.59 -13.99 -15.50
C LEU A 156 13.25 -14.66 -15.81
N ILE A 157 13.19 -15.52 -16.84
CA ILE A 157 11.98 -16.31 -17.14
C ILE A 157 11.61 -17.17 -15.94
N GLY A 158 12.57 -17.92 -15.38
CA GLY A 158 12.33 -18.80 -14.23
C GLY A 158 11.82 -18.04 -13.00
N VAL A 159 12.49 -16.94 -12.64
CA VAL A 159 12.09 -16.09 -11.51
C VAL A 159 10.72 -15.46 -11.74
N MET A 160 10.45 -14.94 -12.93
CA MET A 160 9.16 -14.32 -13.24
C MET A 160 8.03 -15.35 -13.30
N ALA A 161 8.28 -16.55 -13.83
CA ALA A 161 7.32 -17.65 -13.84
C ALA A 161 6.99 -18.10 -12.41
N VAL A 162 7.99 -18.34 -11.57
CA VAL A 162 7.78 -18.72 -10.16
C VAL A 162 7.06 -17.61 -9.39
N TRP A 163 7.46 -16.35 -9.57
CA TRP A 163 6.82 -15.21 -8.92
C TRP A 163 5.37 -15.03 -9.38
N TYR A 164 5.11 -15.18 -10.68
CA TYR A 164 3.76 -15.08 -11.24
C TYR A 164 2.88 -16.18 -10.65
N GLN A 165 3.34 -17.43 -10.67
CA GLN A 165 2.60 -18.57 -10.11
C GLN A 165 2.31 -18.42 -8.62
N ALA A 166 3.30 -17.99 -7.84
CA ALA A 166 3.16 -17.84 -6.39
C ALA A 166 2.14 -16.76 -6.00
N ARG A 167 1.88 -15.78 -6.88
CA ARG A 167 1.07 -14.59 -6.54
C ARG A 167 -0.26 -14.50 -7.28
N PHE A 168 -0.32 -14.99 -8.52
CA PHE A 168 -1.45 -14.85 -9.44
C PHE A 168 -1.66 -16.11 -10.29
N GLY A 169 -0.93 -17.20 -10.03
CA GLY A 169 -0.93 -18.36 -10.91
C GLY A 169 -2.28 -19.03 -10.95
N PRO A 170 -2.86 -19.27 -12.15
CA PRO A 170 -4.13 -20.00 -12.29
C PRO A 170 -4.03 -21.46 -11.82
N ASP A 171 -2.81 -22.02 -11.75
CA ASP A 171 -2.59 -23.37 -11.23
C ASP A 171 -2.72 -23.45 -9.69
N PHE A 172 -2.72 -22.32 -8.98
CA PHE A 172 -2.78 -22.25 -7.50
C PHE A 172 -3.83 -21.27 -6.94
N HIS A 173 -4.35 -20.35 -7.76
CA HIS A 173 -5.30 -19.29 -7.40
C HIS A 173 -6.34 -19.12 -8.52
N ALA A 174 -7.53 -18.58 -8.21
CA ALA A 174 -8.55 -18.28 -9.22
C ALA A 174 -8.38 -16.91 -9.92
N ASP A 175 -7.37 -16.12 -9.52
CA ASP A 175 -7.19 -14.74 -9.99
C ASP A 175 -6.19 -14.62 -11.15
N TRP A 176 -6.69 -14.33 -12.36
CA TRP A 176 -5.87 -14.19 -13.57
C TRP A 176 -5.43 -12.73 -13.83
N GLN A 177 -4.14 -12.49 -14.10
CA GLN A 177 -3.64 -11.14 -14.46
C GLN A 177 -2.92 -11.08 -15.82
N LEU A 178 -3.70 -10.94 -16.91
CA LEU A 178 -3.21 -10.91 -18.30
C LEU A 178 -2.09 -9.87 -18.53
N ARG A 179 -2.19 -8.68 -17.93
CA ARG A 179 -1.18 -7.60 -18.04
C ARG A 179 0.24 -8.07 -17.66
N ARG A 180 0.37 -8.90 -16.64
CA ARG A 180 1.69 -9.38 -16.16
C ARG A 180 2.21 -10.53 -17.01
N GLU A 181 1.31 -11.35 -17.55
CA GLU A 181 1.66 -12.44 -18.45
C GLU A 181 2.20 -11.94 -19.77
N MET A 182 1.61 -10.88 -20.32
CA MET A 182 2.11 -10.23 -21.53
C MET A 182 3.60 -9.88 -21.40
N LEU A 183 4.03 -9.38 -20.22
CA LEU A 183 5.43 -9.12 -19.94
C LEU A 183 6.27 -10.42 -19.88
N LEU A 184 5.75 -11.48 -19.25
CA LEU A 184 6.43 -12.76 -19.17
C LEU A 184 6.63 -13.41 -20.55
N TYR A 185 5.59 -13.40 -21.39
CA TYR A 185 5.64 -13.89 -22.77
C TYR A 185 6.55 -13.02 -23.64
N PHE A 186 6.60 -11.70 -23.43
CA PHE A 186 7.58 -10.83 -24.07
C PHE A 186 9.02 -11.21 -23.70
N VAL A 187 9.29 -11.42 -22.40
CA VAL A 187 10.61 -11.86 -21.92
C VAL A 187 10.97 -13.23 -22.48
N ALA A 188 10.01 -14.16 -22.58
CA ALA A 188 10.20 -15.46 -23.21
C ALA A 188 10.59 -15.34 -24.69
N GLY A 189 9.90 -14.47 -25.45
CA GLY A 189 10.27 -14.13 -26.83
C GLY A 189 11.65 -13.47 -26.95
N SER A 190 11.99 -12.55 -26.06
CA SER A 190 13.33 -11.93 -25.98
C SER A 190 14.41 -12.97 -25.71
N ALA A 191 14.17 -13.93 -24.81
CA ALA A 191 15.11 -15.01 -24.55
C ALA A 191 15.26 -15.93 -25.76
N ALA A 192 14.18 -16.23 -26.48
CA ALA A 192 14.25 -16.97 -27.74
C ALA A 192 15.14 -16.24 -28.77
N SER A 193 15.10 -14.91 -28.84
CA SER A 193 16.01 -14.12 -29.68
C SER A 193 17.45 -14.22 -29.21
N VAL A 194 17.71 -14.06 -27.90
CA VAL A 194 19.07 -14.18 -27.32
C VAL A 194 19.67 -15.56 -27.59
N LEU A 195 18.85 -16.61 -27.48
CA LEU A 195 19.23 -18.01 -27.63
C LEU A 195 19.15 -18.55 -29.07
N GLN A 196 18.85 -17.70 -30.05
CA GLN A 196 18.60 -18.10 -31.44
C GLN A 196 19.70 -19.01 -32.01
N ALA A 197 20.96 -18.65 -31.79
CA ALA A 197 22.10 -19.42 -32.30
C ALA A 197 22.18 -20.86 -31.74
N GLN A 198 21.63 -21.11 -30.55
CA GLN A 198 21.70 -22.43 -29.91
C GLN A 198 20.54 -23.34 -30.31
N TRP A 199 19.32 -22.80 -30.42
CA TRP A 199 18.16 -23.61 -30.74
C TRP A 199 17.94 -23.77 -32.24
N ASP A 200 18.43 -22.87 -33.10
CA ASP A 200 18.25 -22.99 -34.55
C ASP A 200 18.98 -24.23 -35.12
N THR A 201 20.19 -24.52 -34.62
CA THR A 201 20.95 -25.73 -34.99
C THR A 201 20.36 -27.02 -34.42
N ARG A 202 19.60 -26.95 -33.31
CA ARG A 202 19.04 -28.11 -32.59
C ARG A 202 17.52 -28.07 -32.53
N ARG A 203 16.90 -27.49 -33.55
CA ARG A 203 15.49 -27.08 -33.51
C ARG A 203 14.54 -28.22 -33.16
N ILE A 204 14.71 -29.38 -33.80
CA ILE A 204 13.92 -30.58 -33.53
C ILE A 204 14.13 -31.06 -32.08
N GLY A 205 15.38 -31.13 -31.62
CA GLY A 205 15.70 -31.56 -30.25
C GLY A 205 15.13 -30.62 -29.19
N VAL A 206 15.19 -29.31 -29.40
CA VAL A 206 14.59 -28.32 -28.48
C VAL A 206 13.07 -28.42 -28.49
N THR A 207 12.44 -28.59 -29.67
CA THR A 207 10.99 -28.85 -29.75
C THR A 207 10.60 -30.09 -28.96
N LEU A 208 11.31 -31.22 -29.14
CA LEU A 208 11.01 -32.46 -28.43
C LEU A 208 11.16 -32.30 -26.91
N VAL A 209 12.23 -31.65 -26.44
CA VAL A 209 12.45 -31.41 -25.00
C VAL A 209 11.37 -30.51 -24.41
N LEU A 210 11.01 -29.41 -25.08
CA LEU A 210 9.97 -28.50 -24.58
C LEU A 210 8.58 -29.13 -24.66
N SER A 211 8.29 -29.96 -25.67
CA SER A 211 7.04 -30.73 -25.75
C SER A 211 6.96 -31.79 -24.67
N ALA A 212 8.05 -32.51 -24.37
CA ALA A 212 8.10 -33.46 -23.26
C ALA A 212 7.94 -32.76 -21.91
N LEU A 213 8.59 -31.61 -21.71
CA LEU A 213 8.41 -30.78 -20.52
C LEU A 213 6.96 -30.29 -20.38
N ALA A 214 6.37 -29.78 -21.46
CA ALA A 214 4.99 -29.33 -21.46
C ALA A 214 4.02 -30.47 -21.16
N ALA A 215 4.24 -31.66 -21.73
CA ALA A 215 3.45 -32.86 -21.43
C ALA A 215 3.57 -33.27 -19.96
N ALA A 216 4.78 -33.29 -19.40
CA ALA A 216 5.01 -33.61 -17.98
C ALA A 216 4.32 -32.59 -17.05
N LEU A 217 4.42 -31.29 -17.36
CA LEU A 217 3.75 -30.23 -16.61
C LEU A 217 2.22 -30.31 -16.72
N TRP A 218 1.71 -30.65 -17.90
CA TRP A 218 0.28 -30.85 -18.13
C TRP A 218 -0.28 -32.02 -17.32
N LEU A 219 0.42 -33.15 -17.30
CA LEU A 219 0.07 -34.31 -16.48
C LEU A 219 0.11 -33.99 -14.98
N ALA A 220 1.03 -33.12 -14.54
CA ALA A 220 1.11 -32.62 -13.18
C ALA A 220 0.04 -31.55 -12.83
N GLN A 221 -0.95 -31.31 -13.70
CA GLN A 221 -1.98 -30.26 -13.58
C GLN A 221 -1.43 -28.83 -13.52
N LEU A 222 -0.18 -28.60 -13.91
CA LEU A 222 0.45 -27.27 -14.04
C LEU A 222 0.24 -26.73 -15.46
N ARG A 223 -1.03 -26.53 -15.83
CA ARG A 223 -1.44 -26.32 -17.22
C ARG A 223 -0.94 -24.98 -17.78
N TYR A 224 -0.87 -23.94 -16.97
CA TYR A 224 -0.30 -22.66 -17.40
C TYR A 224 1.19 -22.76 -17.68
N LEU A 225 1.96 -23.39 -16.77
CA LEU A 225 3.40 -23.58 -16.97
C LEU A 225 3.69 -24.47 -18.18
N ALA A 226 2.83 -25.46 -18.45
CA ALA A 226 2.91 -26.24 -19.68
C ALA A 226 2.83 -25.33 -20.92
N LEU A 227 1.84 -24.44 -21.01
CA LEU A 227 1.72 -23.49 -22.11
C LEU A 227 2.90 -22.52 -22.20
N LEU A 228 3.33 -21.94 -21.07
CA LEU A 228 4.45 -21.01 -21.05
C LEU A 228 5.76 -21.65 -21.52
N SER A 229 5.95 -22.94 -21.26
CA SER A 229 7.16 -23.65 -21.65
C SER A 229 7.27 -23.88 -23.17
N ILE A 230 6.14 -24.12 -23.85
CA ILE A 230 6.12 -24.51 -25.27
C ILE A 230 5.65 -23.39 -26.21
N VAL A 231 4.61 -22.64 -25.87
CA VAL A 231 3.95 -21.68 -26.78
C VAL A 231 4.92 -20.61 -27.28
N PRO A 232 5.72 -19.94 -26.42
CA PRO A 232 6.65 -18.92 -26.89
C PRO A 232 7.64 -19.46 -27.92
N PHE A 233 8.20 -20.65 -27.68
CA PHE A 233 9.14 -21.28 -28.59
C PHE A 233 8.46 -21.76 -29.87
N ALA A 234 7.34 -22.47 -29.76
CA ALA A 234 6.62 -23.03 -30.90
C ALA A 234 6.15 -21.93 -31.87
N VAL A 235 5.66 -20.79 -31.37
CA VAL A 235 5.26 -19.65 -32.18
C VAL A 235 6.45 -19.05 -32.94
N ILE A 236 7.57 -18.83 -32.26
CA ILE A 236 8.77 -18.27 -32.90
C ILE A 236 9.37 -19.26 -33.89
N ALA A 237 9.48 -20.53 -33.51
CA ALA A 237 9.93 -21.59 -34.40
C ALA A 237 9.00 -21.72 -35.60
N PHE A 238 7.68 -21.69 -35.46
CA PHE A 238 6.80 -21.71 -36.62
C PHE A 238 6.98 -20.47 -37.49
N GLY A 239 7.03 -19.27 -36.89
CA GLY A 239 7.16 -18.00 -37.60
C GLY A 239 8.48 -17.79 -38.33
N THR A 240 9.58 -18.43 -37.90
CA THR A 240 10.87 -18.39 -38.60
C THR A 240 11.01 -19.47 -39.68
N SER A 241 10.04 -20.39 -39.81
CA SER A 241 9.98 -21.33 -40.93
C SER A 241 9.45 -20.63 -42.18
N SER A 242 10.23 -20.65 -43.26
CA SER A 242 9.82 -20.08 -44.55
C SER A 242 9.31 -21.16 -45.49
N THR A 243 8.06 -21.07 -45.93
CA THR A 243 7.54 -21.86 -47.07
C THR A 243 7.48 -21.00 -48.33
N PRO A 244 7.63 -21.59 -49.55
CA PRO A 244 7.60 -20.84 -50.81
C PRO A 244 6.29 -20.07 -51.05
N VAL A 245 5.17 -20.53 -50.49
CA VAL A 245 3.86 -19.90 -50.63
C VAL A 245 3.71 -18.70 -49.69
N VAL A 246 3.99 -18.88 -48.40
CA VAL A 246 3.80 -17.83 -47.38
C VAL A 246 4.77 -16.67 -47.56
N ARG A 247 6.02 -16.93 -47.99
CA ARG A 247 7.00 -15.87 -48.27
C ARG A 247 6.52 -14.88 -49.33
N ARG A 248 5.68 -15.32 -50.30
CA ARG A 248 5.15 -14.48 -51.36
C ARG A 248 4.06 -13.50 -50.88
N VAL A 249 3.41 -13.76 -49.75
CA VAL A 249 2.34 -12.90 -49.21
C VAL A 249 2.89 -11.55 -48.74
N GLY A 250 4.14 -11.49 -48.26
CA GLY A 250 4.78 -10.25 -47.83
C GLY A 250 4.95 -9.19 -48.93
N ARG A 251 4.75 -9.53 -50.21
CA ARG A 251 4.78 -8.57 -51.34
C ARG A 251 3.64 -7.55 -51.28
N TRP A 252 2.54 -7.89 -50.59
CA TRP A 252 1.35 -7.05 -50.50
C TRP A 252 1.39 -6.08 -49.32
N GLY A 253 2.38 -6.19 -48.41
CA GLY A 253 2.54 -5.28 -47.28
C GLY A 253 2.37 -5.93 -45.91
N ASP A 254 2.32 -5.11 -44.86
CA ASP A 254 2.13 -5.53 -43.45
C ASP A 254 0.92 -4.79 -42.82
N PRO A 255 -0.32 -5.21 -43.15
CA PRO A 255 -1.53 -4.59 -42.60
C PRO A 255 -1.81 -5.02 -41.14
N SER A 256 -0.98 -5.90 -40.55
CA SER A 256 -1.29 -6.58 -39.29
C SER A 256 -1.56 -5.61 -38.13
N TYR A 257 -0.78 -4.54 -38.04
CA TYR A 257 -0.93 -3.51 -37.02
C TYR A 257 -2.17 -2.65 -37.25
N GLY A 258 -2.44 -2.25 -38.50
CA GLY A 258 -3.68 -1.58 -38.87
C GLY A 258 -4.92 -2.41 -38.52
N ILE A 259 -4.92 -3.71 -38.85
CA ILE A 259 -6.00 -4.64 -38.49
C ILE A 259 -6.21 -4.65 -36.98
N TYR A 260 -5.14 -4.72 -36.18
CA TYR A 260 -5.23 -4.73 -34.72
C TYR A 260 -5.90 -3.47 -34.15
N LEU A 261 -5.52 -2.28 -34.65
CA LEU A 261 -6.02 -1.00 -34.16
C LEU A 261 -7.46 -0.70 -34.63
N ILE A 262 -7.78 -1.07 -35.88
CA ILE A 262 -9.02 -0.68 -36.56
C ILE A 262 -10.16 -1.68 -36.28
N ALA A 263 -9.85 -2.95 -36.00
CA ALA A 263 -10.86 -4.00 -35.84
C ALA A 263 -11.96 -3.66 -34.84
N PHE A 264 -11.59 -3.23 -33.63
CA PHE A 264 -12.54 -3.01 -32.54
C PHE A 264 -13.57 -1.90 -32.84
N PRO A 265 -13.17 -0.67 -33.24
CA PRO A 265 -14.14 0.38 -33.55
C PRO A 265 -15.02 0.04 -34.76
N VAL A 266 -14.47 -0.65 -35.77
CA VAL A 266 -15.25 -1.12 -36.93
C VAL A 266 -16.29 -2.16 -36.49
N GLN A 267 -15.92 -3.13 -35.65
CA GLN A 267 -16.86 -4.12 -35.13
C GLN A 267 -17.98 -3.47 -34.31
N GLN A 268 -17.66 -2.50 -33.44
CA GLN A 268 -18.67 -1.75 -32.69
C GLN A 268 -19.63 -0.98 -33.61
N ALA A 269 -19.14 -0.32 -34.66
CA ALA A 269 -19.98 0.38 -35.63
C ALA A 269 -20.88 -0.58 -36.43
N VAL A 270 -20.34 -1.70 -36.90
CA VAL A 270 -21.13 -2.73 -37.61
C VAL A 270 -22.21 -3.32 -36.70
N ILE A 271 -21.91 -3.50 -35.41
CA ILE A 271 -22.87 -4.01 -34.45
C ILE A 271 -23.97 -2.99 -34.20
N GLN A 272 -23.64 -1.72 -33.97
CA GLN A 272 -24.65 -0.67 -33.78
C GLN A 272 -25.64 -0.58 -34.95
N LEU A 273 -25.16 -0.76 -36.18
CA LEU A 273 -25.96 -0.58 -37.39
C LEU A 273 -26.71 -1.84 -37.84
N PHE A 274 -26.18 -3.03 -37.58
CA PHE A 274 -26.67 -4.27 -38.22
C PHE A 274 -26.90 -5.45 -37.27
N TRP A 275 -26.61 -5.31 -35.97
CA TRP A 275 -26.94 -6.32 -34.97
C TRP A 275 -28.33 -6.05 -34.36
N PRO A 276 -29.18 -7.07 -34.15
CA PRO A 276 -28.96 -8.50 -34.40
C PRO A 276 -29.31 -8.99 -35.82
N ALA A 277 -29.76 -8.11 -36.71
CA ALA A 277 -30.34 -8.46 -38.02
C ALA A 277 -29.45 -9.34 -38.92
N LEU A 278 -28.14 -9.06 -39.04
CA LEU A 278 -27.20 -9.86 -39.85
C LEU A 278 -26.63 -11.09 -39.11
N GLY A 279 -27.02 -11.31 -37.85
CA GLY A 279 -26.50 -12.39 -37.02
C GLY A 279 -24.99 -12.32 -36.77
N PHE A 280 -24.44 -13.31 -36.06
CA PHE A 280 -23.03 -13.31 -35.64
C PHE A 280 -22.08 -13.42 -36.83
N GLY A 281 -22.36 -14.34 -37.76
CA GLY A 281 -21.51 -14.58 -38.93
C GLY A 281 -21.52 -13.42 -39.93
N GLY A 282 -22.70 -12.84 -40.21
CA GLY A 282 -22.83 -11.74 -41.16
C GLY A 282 -22.15 -10.46 -40.67
N THR A 283 -22.38 -10.08 -39.41
CA THR A 283 -21.69 -8.93 -38.80
C THR A 283 -20.18 -9.13 -38.70
N LEU A 284 -19.71 -10.33 -38.37
CA LEU A 284 -18.28 -10.66 -38.36
C LEU A 284 -17.64 -10.56 -39.75
N ALA A 285 -18.27 -11.13 -40.78
CA ALA A 285 -17.75 -11.11 -42.15
C ALA A 285 -17.67 -9.67 -42.69
N LEU A 286 -18.69 -8.86 -42.44
CA LEU A 286 -18.72 -7.45 -42.83
C LEU A 286 -17.63 -6.65 -42.09
N ALA A 287 -17.53 -6.79 -40.77
CA ALA A 287 -16.51 -6.11 -39.98
C ALA A 287 -15.09 -6.52 -40.40
N LEU A 288 -14.86 -7.81 -40.70
CA LEU A 288 -13.59 -8.30 -41.20
C LEU A 288 -13.24 -7.68 -42.55
N ALA A 289 -14.17 -7.65 -43.50
CA ALA A 289 -13.96 -7.08 -44.83
C ALA A 289 -13.59 -5.58 -44.74
N ILE A 290 -14.37 -4.80 -43.98
CA ILE A 290 -14.11 -3.37 -43.78
C ILE A 290 -12.76 -3.15 -43.08
N THR A 291 -12.49 -3.90 -42.01
CA THR A 291 -11.22 -3.78 -41.26
C THR A 291 -10.01 -4.06 -42.14
N VAL A 292 -10.05 -5.11 -42.95
CA VAL A 292 -8.94 -5.47 -43.85
C VAL A 292 -8.73 -4.38 -44.90
N ALA A 293 -9.81 -3.87 -45.52
CA ALA A 293 -9.73 -2.80 -46.50
C ALA A 293 -9.10 -1.52 -45.89
N LEU A 294 -9.62 -1.07 -44.75
CA LEU A 294 -9.09 0.11 -44.04
C LEU A 294 -7.65 -0.08 -43.55
N ALA A 295 -7.29 -1.29 -43.12
CA ALA A 295 -5.92 -1.58 -42.70
C ALA A 295 -4.92 -1.54 -43.87
N TYR A 296 -5.30 -2.00 -45.06
CA TYR A 296 -4.47 -1.84 -46.25
C TYR A 296 -4.36 -0.37 -46.69
N LEU A 297 -5.45 0.41 -46.57
CA LEU A 297 -5.40 1.86 -46.80
C LEU A 297 -4.46 2.56 -45.81
N SER A 298 -4.54 2.23 -44.51
CA SER A 298 -3.61 2.70 -43.48
C SER A 298 -2.16 2.34 -43.81
N TRP A 299 -1.93 1.09 -44.22
CA TRP A 299 -0.59 0.61 -44.57
C TRP A 299 0.01 1.39 -45.74
N HIS A 300 -0.74 1.51 -46.84
CA HIS A 300 -0.25 2.18 -48.06
C HIS A 300 -0.23 3.70 -47.94
N GLY A 301 -1.14 4.31 -47.19
CA GLY A 301 -1.29 5.75 -47.06
C GLY A 301 -0.48 6.39 -45.93
N LEU A 302 -0.20 5.67 -44.83
CA LEU A 302 0.47 6.22 -43.65
C LEU A 302 1.69 5.41 -43.23
N GLU A 303 1.51 4.12 -42.89
CA GLU A 303 2.56 3.33 -42.23
C GLU A 303 3.77 3.13 -43.14
N LYS A 304 3.56 2.79 -44.42
CA LYS A 304 4.64 2.57 -45.38
C LYS A 304 5.50 3.83 -45.57
N PHE A 305 4.91 5.03 -45.56
CA PHE A 305 5.65 6.28 -45.69
C PHE A 305 6.43 6.60 -44.41
N ALA A 306 5.81 6.49 -43.24
CA ALA A 306 6.50 6.70 -41.97
C ALA A 306 7.70 5.75 -41.80
N LEU A 307 7.56 4.48 -42.19
CA LEU A 307 8.65 3.51 -42.11
C LEU A 307 9.80 3.78 -43.11
N ARG A 308 9.62 4.63 -44.14
CA ARG A 308 10.73 5.09 -45.01
C ARG A 308 11.68 6.05 -44.28
N LEU A 309 11.19 6.77 -43.27
CA LEU A 309 11.97 7.72 -42.47
C LEU A 309 12.88 7.02 -41.42
N LYS A 310 12.95 5.68 -41.43
CA LYS A 310 13.78 4.92 -40.48
C LYS A 310 15.26 5.35 -40.60
N PRO A 311 15.91 5.73 -39.49
CA PRO A 311 17.32 6.10 -39.52
C PRO A 311 18.19 4.90 -39.90
N ARG A 312 19.04 5.09 -40.91
CA ARG A 312 20.03 4.12 -41.39
C ARG A 312 21.35 4.28 -40.66
N ARG A 313 22.09 3.19 -40.53
CA ARG A 313 23.44 3.19 -39.95
C ARG A 313 24.43 3.67 -41.01
N GLN A 314 25.14 4.77 -40.75
CA GLN A 314 26.33 5.13 -41.56
C GLN A 314 27.49 4.21 -41.17
N PRO A 315 28.21 3.60 -42.13
CA PRO A 315 29.31 2.69 -41.85
C PRO A 315 30.57 3.50 -41.49
N ASN A 316 30.72 3.90 -40.24
CA ASN A 316 32.01 4.43 -39.75
C ASN A 316 32.83 3.31 -39.09
N ALA A 317 33.92 2.93 -39.76
CA ALA A 317 34.78 1.78 -39.45
C ALA A 317 35.73 1.98 -38.24
N ALA A 318 35.63 3.08 -37.50
CA ALA A 318 36.55 3.39 -36.39
C ALA A 318 36.06 2.95 -34.98
N TRP A 319 34.82 2.43 -34.84
CA TRP A 319 34.22 2.19 -33.52
C TRP A 319 34.51 0.81 -32.90
N GLY A 320 35.03 -0.15 -33.68
CA GLY A 320 35.26 -1.53 -33.21
C GLY A 320 36.43 -1.68 -32.23
N ARG A 321 37.47 -0.85 -32.34
CA ARG A 321 38.64 -0.87 -31.44
C ARG A 321 38.41 -0.08 -30.14
N ALA A 322 37.62 1.00 -30.18
CA ALA A 322 37.29 1.82 -29.01
C ALA A 322 36.38 1.11 -27.98
N LEU A 323 35.64 0.07 -28.36
CA LEU A 323 34.71 -0.65 -27.47
C LEU A 323 35.38 -1.71 -26.57
N LYS A 324 36.58 -2.19 -26.94
CA LYS A 324 37.34 -3.16 -26.12
C LYS A 324 38.07 -2.44 -24.97
N ASP A 325 38.65 -1.27 -25.24
CA ASP A 325 39.24 -0.40 -24.19
C ASP A 325 38.18 0.30 -23.33
N ARG A 326 36.94 0.44 -23.84
CA ARG A 326 35.80 0.96 -23.07
C ARG A 326 35.19 -0.03 -22.08
N ALA A 327 35.41 -1.33 -22.21
CA ALA A 327 34.86 -2.32 -21.27
C ALA A 327 35.64 -2.35 -19.94
N THR A 328 36.96 -2.12 -19.98
CA THR A 328 37.80 -1.94 -18.80
C THR A 328 37.63 -0.56 -18.16
N THR A 329 37.34 0.48 -18.96
CA THR A 329 36.90 1.78 -18.44
C THR A 329 35.43 1.86 -18.03
N ALA A 330 34.53 0.96 -18.47
CA ALA A 330 33.12 0.94 -18.09
C ALA A 330 32.91 0.58 -16.60
N VAL A 331 33.77 -0.27 -16.04
CA VAL A 331 33.77 -0.56 -14.60
C VAL A 331 34.28 0.64 -13.79
N ALA A 332 35.22 1.42 -14.34
CA ALA A 332 35.67 2.69 -13.78
C ALA A 332 34.64 3.83 -14.01
N ALA A 333 33.85 3.76 -15.09
CA ALA A 333 32.77 4.69 -15.42
C ALA A 333 31.49 4.38 -14.63
N LEU A 334 31.23 3.13 -14.21
CA LEU A 334 30.16 2.80 -13.27
C LEU A 334 30.40 3.44 -11.90
N LYS A 335 31.68 3.52 -11.48
CA LYS A 335 32.07 4.29 -10.29
C LYS A 335 31.95 5.80 -10.49
N ARG A 336 32.11 6.33 -11.72
CA ARG A 336 31.88 7.75 -12.07
C ARG A 336 30.42 8.11 -12.40
N GLY A 337 29.57 7.14 -12.76
CA GLY A 337 28.17 7.29 -13.18
C GLY A 337 27.13 6.98 -12.09
N ALA A 338 27.57 6.45 -10.94
CA ALA A 338 26.78 6.35 -9.72
C ALA A 338 26.02 7.65 -9.33
N PRO A 339 26.58 8.87 -9.48
CA PRO A 339 25.81 10.10 -9.28
C PRO A 339 24.67 10.27 -10.31
N LEU A 340 24.88 9.93 -11.58
CA LEU A 340 23.87 10.06 -12.63
C LEU A 340 22.71 9.08 -12.45
N LEU A 341 22.99 7.82 -12.10
CA LEU A 341 21.95 6.85 -11.72
C LEU A 341 21.17 7.29 -10.48
N GLY A 342 21.86 7.89 -9.50
CA GLY A 342 21.21 8.48 -8.34
C GLY A 342 20.28 9.64 -8.69
N TRP A 343 20.70 10.54 -9.58
CA TRP A 343 19.87 11.63 -10.07
C TRP A 343 18.68 11.13 -10.87
N LEU A 344 18.87 10.15 -11.76
CA LEU A 344 17.78 9.53 -12.52
C LEU A 344 16.74 8.90 -11.60
N TRP A 345 17.16 8.19 -10.55
CA TRP A 345 16.23 7.66 -9.55
C TRP A 345 15.50 8.77 -8.81
N LEU A 346 16.22 9.80 -8.34
CA LEU A 346 15.61 10.90 -7.59
C LEU A 346 14.58 11.65 -8.45
N CYS A 347 14.90 11.94 -9.70
CA CYS A 347 13.95 12.56 -10.63
C CYS A 347 12.73 11.65 -10.86
N TRP A 348 12.95 10.36 -11.11
CA TRP A 348 11.88 9.40 -11.32
C TRP A 348 10.96 9.26 -10.10
N ILE A 349 11.53 9.13 -8.90
CA ILE A 349 10.75 8.94 -7.67
C ILE A 349 9.99 10.22 -7.28
N LEU A 350 10.55 11.41 -7.57
CA LEU A 350 9.84 12.69 -7.41
C LEU A 350 8.68 12.82 -8.39
N VAL A 351 8.86 12.43 -9.65
CA VAL A 351 7.76 12.38 -10.63
C VAL A 351 6.70 11.35 -10.22
N ALA A 352 7.11 10.19 -9.71
CA ALA A 352 6.19 9.18 -9.20
C ALA A 352 5.41 9.69 -7.97
N ALA A 353 6.07 10.40 -7.06
CA ALA A 353 5.43 11.03 -5.90
C ALA A 353 4.43 12.10 -6.34
N LEU A 354 4.82 13.00 -7.24
CA LEU A 354 3.94 14.04 -7.78
C LEU A 354 2.71 13.42 -8.46
N ASN A 355 2.90 12.43 -9.34
CA ASN A 355 1.81 11.73 -10.00
C ASN A 355 0.84 11.05 -9.01
N LYS A 356 1.34 10.57 -7.87
CA LYS A 356 0.48 10.01 -6.83
C LYS A 356 -0.26 11.09 -6.06
N LEU A 357 0.40 12.19 -5.71
CA LEU A 357 -0.22 13.33 -5.03
C LEU A 357 -1.35 13.91 -5.88
N LEU A 358 -1.13 14.10 -7.18
CA LEU A 358 -2.16 14.55 -8.13
C LEU A 358 -3.39 13.65 -8.18
N ARG A 359 -3.26 12.34 -7.89
CA ARG A 359 -4.40 11.41 -7.84
C ARG A 359 -5.15 11.43 -6.51
N HIS A 360 -4.53 11.93 -5.44
CA HIS A 360 -5.09 11.94 -4.09
C HIS A 360 -5.41 13.36 -3.61
N LEU A 361 -5.14 14.38 -4.43
CA LEU A 361 -5.65 15.72 -4.23
C LEU A 361 -7.18 15.63 -4.25
N PRO A 362 -7.86 16.04 -3.16
CA PRO A 362 -9.31 16.02 -3.12
C PRO A 362 -9.88 17.01 -4.14
N ASP A 363 -11.08 16.71 -4.64
CA ASP A 363 -11.87 17.67 -5.41
C ASP A 363 -12.07 18.94 -4.56
N PRO A 364 -11.93 20.16 -5.11
CA PRO A 364 -12.23 21.40 -4.39
C PRO A 364 -13.60 21.42 -3.70
N ALA A 365 -14.59 20.68 -4.21
CA ALA A 365 -15.92 20.55 -3.63
C ALA A 365 -16.05 19.39 -2.62
N ALA A 366 -15.03 18.55 -2.46
CA ALA A 366 -15.09 17.41 -1.53
C ALA A 366 -15.14 17.89 -0.06
N PRO A 367 -15.90 17.20 0.81
CA PRO A 367 -15.92 17.52 2.22
C PRO A 367 -14.52 17.34 2.81
N LEU A 368 -14.07 18.36 3.54
CA LEU A 368 -12.81 18.30 4.27
C LEU A 368 -12.93 17.37 5.48
N ASN A 369 -11.78 16.92 5.97
CA ASN A 369 -11.75 16.12 7.19
C ASN A 369 -12.27 16.92 8.41
N SER A 370 -12.61 16.19 9.48
CA SER A 370 -13.12 16.77 10.72
C SER A 370 -12.11 17.73 11.36
N ASP A 371 -10.83 17.36 11.44
CA ASP A 371 -9.78 18.17 12.06
C ASP A 371 -9.64 19.55 11.40
N ALA A 372 -9.66 19.62 10.06
CA ALA A 372 -9.59 20.87 9.31
C ALA A 372 -10.84 21.71 9.47
N THR A 373 -12.01 21.07 9.34
CA THR A 373 -13.32 21.74 9.36
C THR A 373 -13.61 22.37 10.71
N TRP A 374 -13.37 21.62 11.79
CA TRP A 374 -13.78 22.02 13.13
C TRP A 374 -12.67 22.72 13.92
N THR A 375 -11.40 22.47 13.59
CA THR A 375 -10.26 22.96 14.40
C THR A 375 -9.30 23.84 13.62
N TYR A 376 -8.60 23.31 12.60
CA TYR A 376 -7.47 24.03 12.01
C TYR A 376 -7.87 25.28 11.23
N LEU A 377 -8.86 25.21 10.34
CA LEU A 377 -9.26 26.34 9.52
C LEU A 377 -9.98 27.44 10.33
N PRO A 378 -10.94 27.13 11.23
CA PRO A 378 -11.54 28.15 12.09
C PRO A 378 -10.50 28.88 12.94
N ASN A 379 -9.59 28.14 13.57
CA ASN A 379 -8.54 28.73 14.40
C ASN A 379 -7.56 29.58 13.59
N ALA A 380 -7.20 29.14 12.37
CA ALA A 380 -6.36 29.92 11.48
C ALA A 380 -7.01 31.25 11.08
N ARG A 381 -8.32 31.25 10.77
CA ARG A 381 -9.07 32.48 10.44
C ARG A 381 -9.12 33.43 11.62
N LYS A 382 -9.41 32.92 12.83
CA LYS A 382 -9.39 33.72 14.07
C LYS A 382 -8.02 34.33 14.32
N LEU A 383 -6.95 33.56 14.15
CA LEU A 383 -5.59 34.05 14.28
C LEU A 383 -5.29 35.18 13.26
N LEU A 384 -5.73 35.04 12.01
CA LEU A 384 -5.50 36.06 10.97
C LEU A 384 -6.31 37.35 11.22
N GLN A 385 -7.51 37.24 11.76
CA GLN A 385 -8.39 38.39 12.01
C GLN A 385 -8.01 39.15 13.28
N GLN A 386 -7.76 38.43 14.38
CA GLN A 386 -7.47 39.03 15.69
C GLN A 386 -6.37 38.22 16.42
N PRO A 387 -5.09 38.37 16.03
CA PRO A 387 -4.02 37.49 16.50
C PRO A 387 -3.88 37.46 18.02
N TRP A 388 -3.83 38.63 18.65
CA TRP A 388 -3.63 38.73 20.09
C TRP A 388 -4.84 38.26 20.87
N ALA A 389 -6.05 38.69 20.49
CA ALA A 389 -7.28 38.25 21.16
C ALA A 389 -7.46 36.73 21.08
N PHE A 390 -7.21 36.13 19.92
CA PHE A 390 -7.23 34.68 19.76
C PHE A 390 -6.20 34.01 20.68
N LEU A 391 -4.96 34.50 20.71
CA LEU A 391 -3.90 33.89 21.50
C LEU A 391 -4.03 34.10 23.01
N SER A 392 -4.71 35.14 23.50
CA SER A 392 -4.78 35.46 24.94
C SER A 392 -6.15 35.24 25.58
N THR A 393 -7.24 35.29 24.81
CA THR A 393 -8.60 35.20 25.36
C THR A 393 -9.44 34.05 24.79
N ASP A 394 -9.15 33.59 23.57
CA ASP A 394 -9.92 32.48 22.96
C ASP A 394 -9.36 31.11 23.39
N PRO A 395 -10.14 30.28 24.10
CA PRO A 395 -9.73 28.93 24.51
C PRO A 395 -9.36 28.01 23.34
N ALA A 396 -9.88 28.28 22.15
CA ALA A 396 -9.57 27.50 20.96
C ALA A 396 -8.07 27.54 20.59
N SER A 397 -7.33 28.55 21.06
CA SER A 397 -5.88 28.67 20.84
C SER A 397 -5.03 27.60 21.51
N TYR A 398 -5.51 26.95 22.58
CA TYR A 398 -4.77 25.86 23.24
C TYR A 398 -5.34 24.47 22.93
N HIS A 399 -6.45 24.35 22.18
CA HIS A 399 -7.09 23.05 21.91
C HIS A 399 -6.18 22.07 21.16
N VAL A 400 -5.26 22.59 20.35
CA VAL A 400 -4.27 21.80 19.60
C VAL A 400 -2.93 22.51 19.64
N ALA A 401 -1.87 21.76 19.33
CA ALA A 401 -0.55 22.34 19.18
C ALA A 401 -0.57 23.42 18.08
N PRO A 402 0.13 24.54 18.27
CA PRO A 402 -0.07 25.76 17.48
C PRO A 402 0.28 25.59 16.00
N GLY A 403 1.16 24.66 15.66
CA GLY A 403 1.52 24.34 14.28
C GLY A 403 0.33 23.93 13.41
N GLY A 404 -0.75 23.39 14.00
CA GLY A 404 -1.95 23.02 13.25
C GLY A 404 -2.67 24.22 12.63
N TYR A 405 -2.86 25.30 13.38
CA TYR A 405 -3.50 26.51 12.87
C TYR A 405 -2.51 27.53 12.31
N LEU A 406 -1.25 27.55 12.78
CA LEU A 406 -0.20 28.42 12.23
C LEU A 406 0.14 28.06 10.79
N TRP A 407 0.24 26.76 10.48
CA TRP A 407 0.48 26.31 9.12
C TRP A 407 -0.68 26.69 8.19
N ALA A 408 -1.92 26.46 8.63
CA ALA A 408 -3.09 26.87 7.86
C ALA A 408 -3.17 28.40 7.67
N ALA A 409 -2.83 29.18 8.71
CA ALA A 409 -2.82 30.64 8.63
C ALA A 409 -1.74 31.19 7.69
N ALA A 410 -0.57 30.55 7.63
CA ALA A 410 0.51 30.91 6.70
C ALA A 410 0.08 30.83 5.22
N TRP A 411 -0.96 30.06 4.93
CA TRP A 411 -1.57 29.90 3.60
C TRP A 411 -2.99 30.51 3.55
N GLY A 412 -3.25 31.55 4.34
CA GLY A 412 -4.50 32.33 4.30
C GLY A 412 -5.74 31.57 4.77
N ALA A 413 -5.60 30.44 5.46
CA ALA A 413 -6.69 29.52 5.79
C ALA A 413 -7.50 29.06 4.55
N ASP A 414 -6.87 29.07 3.38
CA ASP A 414 -7.43 28.56 2.13
C ASP A 414 -7.10 27.06 1.98
N PRO A 415 -8.10 26.17 1.95
CA PRO A 415 -7.87 24.73 1.84
C PRO A 415 -7.01 24.36 0.64
N ILE A 416 -7.27 24.94 -0.54
CA ILE A 416 -6.58 24.58 -1.79
C ILE A 416 -5.10 24.91 -1.70
N SER A 417 -4.76 26.11 -1.24
CA SER A 417 -3.39 26.56 -1.02
C SER A 417 -2.65 25.66 -0.02
N ILE A 418 -3.30 25.27 1.08
CA ILE A 418 -2.72 24.37 2.09
C ILE A 418 -2.46 22.98 1.50
N GLN A 419 -3.38 22.44 0.71
CA GLN A 419 -3.23 21.13 0.07
C GLN A 419 -2.03 21.10 -0.89
N TRP A 420 -1.86 22.14 -1.72
CA TRP A 420 -0.69 22.29 -2.58
C TRP A 420 0.61 22.50 -1.80
N ALA A 421 0.56 23.29 -0.73
CA ALA A 421 1.69 23.50 0.15
C ALA A 421 2.15 22.19 0.80
N ASN A 422 1.21 21.37 1.27
CA ASN A 422 1.50 20.05 1.81
C ASN A 422 2.09 19.12 0.72
N ALA A 423 1.53 19.11 -0.48
CA ALA A 423 2.08 18.34 -1.60
C ALA A 423 3.54 18.72 -1.91
N LEU A 424 3.84 20.02 -1.99
CA LEU A 424 5.20 20.53 -2.23
C LEU A 424 6.16 20.19 -1.08
N LEU A 425 5.70 20.37 0.16
CA LEU A 425 6.49 20.07 1.35
C LEU A 425 6.83 18.57 1.44
N PHE A 426 5.93 17.69 1.00
CA PHE A 426 6.20 16.26 0.90
C PHE A 426 7.26 15.91 -0.16
N LEU A 427 7.30 16.60 -1.31
CA LEU A 427 8.40 16.41 -2.27
C LEU A 427 9.75 16.78 -1.64
N GLY A 428 9.77 17.82 -0.79
CA GLY A 428 10.91 18.15 0.07
C GLY A 428 11.29 16.99 1.01
N CYS A 429 10.30 16.34 1.64
CA CYS A 429 10.50 15.17 2.49
C CYS A 429 11.15 14.00 1.73
N VAL A 430 10.75 13.75 0.48
CA VAL A 430 11.39 12.72 -0.38
C VAL A 430 12.86 13.05 -0.61
N GLY A 431 13.20 14.32 -0.85
CA GLY A 431 14.58 14.78 -0.98
C GLY A 431 15.41 14.61 0.30
N LEU A 432 14.83 14.95 1.46
CA LEU A 432 15.48 14.77 2.77
C LEU A 432 15.71 13.28 3.09
N MET A 433 14.70 12.43 2.84
CA MET A 433 14.81 10.98 2.99
C MET A 433 15.91 10.40 2.08
N TRP A 434 15.91 10.78 0.80
CA TRP A 434 16.95 10.40 -0.16
C TRP A 434 18.34 10.75 0.34
N ARG A 435 18.51 12.00 0.80
CA ARG A 435 19.80 12.51 1.30
C ARG A 435 20.26 11.72 2.52
N SER A 436 19.41 11.58 3.52
CA SER A 436 19.71 10.84 4.75
C SER A 436 20.10 9.39 4.48
N ALA A 437 19.29 8.67 3.71
CA ALA A 437 19.52 7.27 3.39
C ALA A 437 20.79 7.09 2.54
N ARG A 438 21.05 7.97 1.56
CA ARG A 438 22.30 7.93 0.79
C ARG A 438 23.53 8.21 1.62
N ARG A 439 23.45 9.15 2.57
CA ARG A 439 24.56 9.44 3.48
C ARG A 439 24.89 8.23 4.35
N LEU A 440 23.88 7.59 4.92
CA LEU A 440 24.04 6.46 5.84
C LEU A 440 24.39 5.13 5.16
N GLY A 441 23.77 4.81 4.02
CA GLY A 441 23.86 3.48 3.39
C GLY A 441 24.10 3.48 1.87
N GLY A 442 24.34 4.64 1.26
CA GLY A 442 24.65 4.74 -0.18
C GLY A 442 23.44 4.67 -1.09
N LEU A 443 23.67 4.45 -2.39
CA LEU A 443 22.63 4.54 -3.42
C LEU A 443 21.43 3.61 -3.14
N LEU A 444 21.70 2.33 -2.83
CA LEU A 444 20.67 1.34 -2.59
C LEU A 444 19.79 1.71 -1.38
N ALA A 445 20.38 2.24 -0.31
CA ALA A 445 19.63 2.72 0.84
C ALA A 445 18.70 3.87 0.47
N GLY A 446 19.19 4.83 -0.33
CA GLY A 446 18.37 5.91 -0.88
C GLY A 446 17.19 5.39 -1.71
N VAL A 447 17.43 4.42 -2.59
CA VAL A 447 16.41 3.80 -3.45
C VAL A 447 15.33 3.14 -2.60
N VAL A 448 15.71 2.28 -1.67
CA VAL A 448 14.77 1.52 -0.84
C VAL A 448 13.97 2.46 0.08
N ALA A 449 14.63 3.38 0.79
CA ALA A 449 13.95 4.28 1.72
C ALA A 449 12.95 5.22 1.02
N THR A 450 13.32 5.78 -0.14
CA THR A 450 12.40 6.63 -0.92
C THR A 450 11.30 5.85 -1.62
N ALA A 451 11.58 4.62 -2.07
CA ALA A 451 10.55 3.72 -2.58
C ALA A 451 9.53 3.41 -1.50
N LEU A 452 9.95 3.08 -0.28
CA LEU A 452 9.04 2.86 0.85
C LEU A 452 8.23 4.13 1.15
N LEU A 453 8.86 5.30 1.24
CA LEU A 453 8.13 6.54 1.52
C LEU A 453 7.03 6.87 0.49
N VAL A 454 7.27 6.61 -0.79
CA VAL A 454 6.33 6.95 -1.89
C VAL A 454 5.34 5.81 -2.18
N TYR A 455 5.72 4.56 -1.94
CA TYR A 455 4.92 3.37 -2.24
C TYR A 455 4.30 2.68 -1.02
N LEU A 456 4.61 3.10 0.21
CA LEU A 456 3.89 2.64 1.39
C LEU A 456 2.39 2.90 1.18
N PRO A 457 1.54 1.88 1.33
CA PRO A 457 0.11 2.04 1.20
C PRO A 457 -0.41 3.13 2.15
N HIS A 458 -1.39 3.91 1.69
CA HIS A 458 -2.19 4.83 2.51
C HIS A 458 -1.57 6.17 2.96
N MET A 459 -0.25 6.32 3.10
CA MET A 459 0.35 7.63 3.47
C MET A 459 -0.06 8.75 2.50
N MET A 460 -0.11 8.45 1.20
CA MET A 460 -0.43 9.44 0.14
C MET A 460 -1.86 9.97 0.21
N VAL A 461 -2.76 9.28 0.93
CA VAL A 461 -4.15 9.73 1.13
C VAL A 461 -4.19 10.94 2.07
N TYR A 462 -3.31 10.97 3.08
CA TYR A 462 -3.27 12.02 4.10
C TYR A 462 -2.38 13.19 3.72
N VAL A 463 -1.36 12.96 2.88
CA VAL A 463 -0.36 13.99 2.56
C VAL A 463 -0.98 15.26 1.97
N PRO A 464 -1.81 15.22 0.91
CA PRO A 464 -2.35 16.43 0.32
C PRO A 464 -3.50 17.03 1.12
N GLN A 465 -3.95 16.42 2.23
CA GLN A 465 -5.10 16.91 3.00
C GLN A 465 -4.72 18.11 3.87
N VAL A 466 -5.72 18.87 4.33
CA VAL A 466 -5.54 19.93 5.34
C VAL A 466 -5.28 19.28 6.71
N LEU A 467 -4.04 18.83 6.90
CA LEU A 467 -3.59 18.02 8.01
C LEU A 467 -2.18 18.43 8.45
N THR A 468 -1.88 18.11 9.71
CA THR A 468 -0.58 18.35 10.37
C THR A 468 0.52 17.34 9.99
N GLU A 469 0.13 16.27 9.31
CA GLU A 469 0.92 15.08 9.07
C GLU A 469 2.15 15.41 8.22
N THR A 470 1.95 16.20 7.16
CA THR A 470 3.04 16.62 6.27
C THR A 470 4.00 17.63 6.91
N PRO A 471 3.53 18.70 7.60
CA PRO A 471 4.40 19.57 8.40
C PRO A 471 5.20 18.82 9.48
N TYR A 472 4.58 17.86 10.17
CA TYR A 472 5.24 17.01 11.16
C TYR A 472 6.37 16.19 10.53
N LEU A 473 6.07 15.49 9.42
CA LEU A 473 7.01 14.66 8.69
C LEU A 473 8.21 15.48 8.20
N PHE A 474 7.95 16.69 7.69
CA PHE A 474 9.00 17.61 7.26
C PHE A 474 9.91 18.02 8.42
N GLY A 475 9.35 18.45 9.55
CA GLY A 475 10.14 18.80 10.74
C GLY A 475 11.02 17.63 11.21
N LEU A 476 10.43 16.43 11.26
CA LEU A 476 11.12 15.21 11.70
C LEU A 476 12.28 14.85 10.77
N LEU A 477 12.05 14.87 9.45
CA LEU A 477 13.07 14.55 8.46
C LEU A 477 14.12 15.64 8.33
N LEU A 478 13.76 16.91 8.47
CA LEU A 478 14.72 18.02 8.49
C LEU A 478 15.65 17.88 9.69
N GLY A 479 15.07 17.66 10.88
CA GLY A 479 15.79 17.43 12.13
C GLY A 479 16.75 16.24 12.03
N THR A 480 16.23 15.10 11.58
CA THR A 480 16.98 13.84 11.41
C THR A 480 18.10 13.99 10.37
N THR A 481 17.82 14.59 9.21
CA THR A 481 18.81 14.79 8.14
C THR A 481 19.94 15.69 8.60
N ALA A 482 19.61 16.80 9.26
CA ALA A 482 20.61 17.74 9.76
C ALA A 482 21.47 17.13 10.88
N ALA A 483 20.87 16.33 11.78
CA ALA A 483 21.60 15.58 12.80
C ALA A 483 22.58 14.55 12.19
N ILE A 484 22.15 13.81 11.16
CA ILE A 484 23.01 12.87 10.42
C ILE A 484 24.18 13.61 9.76
N GLU A 485 23.91 14.72 9.07
CA GLU A 485 24.95 15.53 8.40
C GLU A 485 25.96 16.08 9.41
N TYR A 486 25.50 16.60 10.55
CA TYR A 486 26.36 17.04 11.64
C TYR A 486 27.27 15.91 12.15
N ALA A 487 26.68 14.75 12.45
CA ALA A 487 27.40 13.61 13.03
C ALA A 487 28.41 12.96 12.06
N LEU A 488 28.12 13.00 10.75
CA LEU A 488 29.02 12.53 9.69
C LEU A 488 30.04 13.58 9.24
N GLY A 489 30.00 14.77 9.84
CA GLY A 489 31.09 15.72 9.78
C GLY A 489 30.96 16.83 8.74
N HIS A 490 29.73 17.28 8.44
CA HIS A 490 29.45 18.35 7.48
C HIS A 490 30.33 19.61 7.71
N PRO A 491 30.81 20.28 6.64
CA PRO A 491 31.70 21.44 6.73
C PRO A 491 31.09 22.64 7.46
N ARG A 492 29.75 22.73 7.49
CA ARG A 492 29.01 23.79 8.21
C ARG A 492 28.25 23.21 9.40
N PRO A 493 28.91 22.82 10.50
CA PRO A 493 28.25 22.13 11.62
C PRO A 493 27.26 23.02 12.37
N ARG A 494 27.52 24.34 12.49
CA ARG A 494 26.59 25.28 13.14
C ARG A 494 25.26 25.37 12.40
N LEU A 495 25.30 25.45 11.06
CA LEU A 495 24.10 25.44 10.23
C LEU A 495 23.32 24.12 10.40
N MET A 496 24.00 22.98 10.45
CA MET A 496 23.33 21.69 10.65
C MET A 496 22.66 21.62 12.03
N LEU A 497 23.29 22.12 13.09
CA LEU A 497 22.67 22.18 14.40
C LEU A 497 21.47 23.14 14.45
N ALA A 498 21.56 24.29 13.76
CA ALA A 498 20.43 25.22 13.65
C ALA A 498 19.25 24.59 12.88
N LEU A 499 19.50 23.90 11.77
CA LEU A 499 18.46 23.17 11.03
C LEU A 499 17.91 21.99 11.83
N ALA A 500 18.75 21.32 12.62
CA ALA A 500 18.30 20.24 13.51
C ALA A 500 17.36 20.78 14.60
N ALA A 501 17.72 21.91 15.21
CA ALA A 501 16.90 22.60 16.20
C ALA A 501 15.59 23.10 15.59
N MET A 502 15.63 23.68 14.39
CA MET A 502 14.45 24.15 13.66
C MET A 502 13.51 23.00 13.29
N GLY A 503 14.04 21.90 12.75
CA GLY A 503 13.25 20.71 12.43
C GLY A 503 12.56 20.14 13.67
N LEU A 504 13.30 20.04 14.80
CA LEU A 504 12.75 19.59 16.07
C LEU A 504 11.69 20.54 16.62
N ALA A 505 11.91 21.86 16.56
CA ALA A 505 10.92 22.86 16.97
C ALA A 505 9.64 22.75 16.15
N ILE A 506 9.74 22.62 14.82
CA ILE A 506 8.58 22.38 13.93
C ILE A 506 7.84 21.11 14.36
N THR A 507 8.56 20.01 14.57
CA THR A 507 7.97 18.76 15.03
C THR A 507 7.18 18.96 16.32
N LEU A 508 7.77 19.60 17.33
CA LEU A 508 7.15 19.82 18.64
C LEU A 508 5.93 20.76 18.57
N LEU A 509 6.01 21.84 17.78
CA LEU A 509 4.94 22.81 17.60
C LEU A 509 3.76 22.24 16.80
N VAL A 510 4.01 21.29 15.89
CA VAL A 510 2.97 20.62 15.11
C VAL A 510 2.35 19.47 15.90
N ARG A 511 3.18 18.57 16.46
CA ARG A 511 2.75 17.48 17.34
C ARG A 511 3.84 17.16 18.38
N PRO A 512 3.58 17.35 19.68
CA PRO A 512 4.61 17.27 20.72
C PRO A 512 4.99 15.85 21.15
N VAL A 513 4.98 14.89 20.22
CA VAL A 513 5.28 13.48 20.51
C VAL A 513 6.74 13.28 20.95
N LEU A 514 7.65 14.16 20.52
CA LEU A 514 9.08 14.10 20.90
C LEU A 514 9.45 14.98 22.11
N GLN A 515 8.49 15.57 22.83
CA GLN A 515 8.80 16.53 23.90
C GLN A 515 9.63 15.91 25.03
N LEU A 516 9.24 14.71 25.51
CA LEU A 516 9.94 14.00 26.57
C LEU A 516 11.31 13.49 26.09
N PHE A 517 11.39 13.00 24.85
CA PHE A 517 12.65 12.64 24.21
C PHE A 517 13.63 13.81 24.15
N THR A 518 13.13 15.00 23.83
CA THR A 518 13.96 16.21 23.70
C THR A 518 14.50 16.65 25.05
N LEU A 519 13.65 16.67 26.09
CA LEU A 519 14.06 16.97 27.46
C LEU A 519 15.06 15.95 27.99
N GLY A 520 14.79 14.65 27.80
CA GLY A 520 15.70 13.57 28.17
C GLY A 520 17.04 13.66 27.44
N ALA A 521 17.02 13.92 26.13
CA ALA A 521 18.23 14.11 25.34
C ALA A 521 19.04 15.34 25.79
N LEU A 522 18.38 16.44 26.16
CA LEU A 522 19.05 17.63 26.70
C LEU A 522 19.70 17.33 28.06
N ALA A 523 18.97 16.68 28.97
CA ALA A 523 19.51 16.28 30.28
C ALA A 523 20.73 15.35 30.12
N LEU A 524 20.61 14.31 29.29
CA LEU A 524 21.72 13.40 28.99
C LEU A 524 22.92 14.13 28.36
N ALA A 525 22.67 15.05 27.42
CA ALA A 525 23.74 15.83 26.80
C ALA A 525 24.44 16.75 27.81
N LEU A 526 23.70 17.42 28.70
CA LEU A 526 24.26 18.28 29.74
C LEU A 526 25.09 17.48 30.76
N THR A 527 24.55 16.35 31.24
CA THR A 527 25.27 15.45 32.16
C THR A 527 26.54 14.90 31.53
N TRP A 528 26.51 14.50 30.25
CA TRP A 528 27.69 14.04 29.53
C TRP A 528 28.75 15.13 29.39
N VAL A 529 28.36 16.34 29.01
CA VAL A 529 29.28 17.48 28.89
C VAL A 529 29.89 17.84 30.24
N ALA A 530 29.10 17.82 31.32
CA ALA A 530 29.57 18.05 32.68
C ALA A 530 30.56 16.96 33.13
N TYR A 531 30.21 15.69 32.94
CA TYR A 531 31.06 14.54 33.24
C TYR A 531 32.41 14.61 32.53
N ARG A 532 32.41 14.95 31.24
CA ARG A 532 33.66 15.07 30.46
C ARG A 532 34.51 16.25 30.90
N ARG A 533 33.90 17.38 31.27
CA ARG A 533 34.64 18.52 31.84
C ARG A 533 35.29 18.16 33.16
N LEU A 534 34.57 17.44 34.04
CA LEU A 534 35.08 16.98 35.33
C LEU A 534 36.22 15.96 35.18
N ARG A 535 36.06 14.96 34.32
CA ARG A 535 37.05 13.89 34.13
C ARG A 535 38.19 14.25 33.16
N ARG A 536 38.18 15.47 32.59
CA ARG A 536 39.14 15.94 31.55
C ARG A 536 39.35 14.91 30.42
N THR A 537 38.32 14.13 30.09
CA THR A 537 38.42 13.06 29.09
C THR A 537 38.45 13.67 27.69
N ARG A 538 39.52 13.40 26.94
CA ARG A 538 39.59 13.73 25.51
C ARG A 538 38.86 12.65 24.69
N PRO A 539 38.24 12.99 23.54
CA PRO A 539 37.71 11.99 22.64
C PRO A 539 38.84 11.05 22.19
N ALA A 540 38.54 9.77 21.95
CA ALA A 540 39.53 8.85 21.39
C ALA A 540 40.03 9.36 20.03
N ALA A 541 41.31 9.13 19.72
CA ALA A 541 41.92 9.56 18.48
C ALA A 541 41.07 9.10 17.27
N GLY A 542 40.68 10.04 16.39
CA GLY A 542 39.85 9.75 15.22
C GLY A 542 38.32 9.76 15.42
N THR A 543 37.81 9.94 16.65
CA THR A 543 36.37 10.09 16.92
C THR A 543 35.98 11.55 17.17
N ARG A 544 34.95 12.03 16.47
CA ARG A 544 34.37 13.36 16.73
C ARG A 544 33.56 13.32 18.01
N ASP A 545 33.65 14.40 18.78
CA ASP A 545 32.76 14.64 19.92
C ASP A 545 31.35 15.01 19.45
N LEU A 546 30.51 13.98 19.33
CA LEU A 546 29.13 14.12 18.86
C LEU A 546 28.25 14.88 19.86
N VAL A 547 28.52 14.76 21.17
CA VAL A 547 27.70 15.34 22.24
C VAL A 547 28.52 16.39 22.97
N ASN A 548 28.30 17.66 22.62
CA ASN A 548 29.03 18.80 23.16
C ASN A 548 28.07 19.96 23.52
N THR A 549 28.63 21.05 24.06
CA THR A 549 27.85 22.23 24.46
C THR A 549 27.01 22.81 23.32
N ARG A 550 27.44 22.71 22.06
CA ARG A 550 26.67 23.23 20.91
C ARG A 550 25.42 22.40 20.65
N VAL A 551 25.48 21.09 20.88
CA VAL A 551 24.29 20.22 20.82
C VAL A 551 23.31 20.58 21.93
N CYS A 552 23.81 20.84 23.14
CA CYS A 552 22.97 21.31 24.25
C CYS A 552 22.27 22.63 23.88
N LEU A 553 23.00 23.60 23.33
CA LEU A 553 22.42 24.86 22.86
C LEU A 553 21.38 24.66 21.75
N ALA A 554 21.63 23.75 20.81
CA ALA A 554 20.67 23.43 19.76
C ALA A 554 19.37 22.80 20.31
N LEU A 555 19.49 21.88 21.27
CA LEU A 555 18.34 21.29 21.97
C LEU A 555 17.57 22.34 22.78
N CYS A 556 18.27 23.23 23.49
CA CYS A 556 17.64 24.37 24.17
C CYS A 556 16.91 25.27 23.17
N ALA A 557 17.55 25.63 22.05
CA ALA A 557 16.95 26.47 21.02
C ALA A 557 15.68 25.83 20.43
N ALA A 558 15.65 24.51 20.23
CA ALA A 558 14.47 23.79 19.75
C ALA A 558 13.28 23.87 20.72
N LEU A 559 13.55 24.02 22.02
CA LEU A 559 12.54 24.09 23.09
C LEU A 559 12.03 25.51 23.36
N VAL A 560 12.71 26.57 22.89
CA VAL A 560 12.34 27.96 23.20
C VAL A 560 10.90 28.29 22.78
N LEU A 561 10.55 28.05 21.51
CA LEU A 561 9.20 28.34 21.01
C LEU A 561 8.13 27.44 21.65
N PRO A 562 8.34 26.10 21.75
CA PRO A 562 7.43 25.25 22.51
C PRO A 562 7.22 25.71 23.96
N ALA A 563 8.29 26.08 24.66
CA ALA A 563 8.22 26.57 26.04
C ALA A 563 7.47 27.90 26.13
N ALA A 564 7.68 28.83 25.19
CA ALA A 564 6.93 30.08 25.13
C ALA A 564 5.43 29.84 24.96
N VAL A 565 5.03 28.87 24.15
CA VAL A 565 3.63 28.47 23.99
C VAL A 565 3.07 27.87 25.27
N ILE A 566 3.83 27.01 25.97
CA ILE A 566 3.42 26.45 27.27
C ILE A 566 3.23 27.57 28.30
N VAL A 567 4.17 28.52 28.39
CA VAL A 567 4.08 29.67 29.31
C VAL A 567 2.87 30.53 28.95
N LYS A 568 2.63 30.80 27.65
CA LYS A 568 1.45 31.53 27.18
C LYS A 568 0.16 30.80 27.57
N ASN A 569 0.06 29.50 27.32
CA ASN A 569 -1.11 28.72 27.68
C ASN A 569 -1.32 28.67 29.20
N GLY A 570 -0.25 28.56 29.99
CA GLY A 570 -0.28 28.59 31.45
C GLY A 570 -0.73 29.93 32.01
N ALA A 571 -0.14 31.02 31.52
CA ALA A 571 -0.42 32.38 32.01
C ALA A 571 -1.83 32.87 31.67
N TYR A 572 -2.31 32.62 30.45
CA TYR A 572 -3.61 33.15 29.99
C TYR A 572 -4.79 32.20 30.26
N PHE A 573 -4.55 30.88 30.27
CA PHE A 573 -5.63 29.88 30.32
C PHE A 573 -5.48 28.86 31.45
N GLY A 574 -4.39 28.91 32.23
CA GLY A 574 -4.10 27.89 33.25
C GLY A 574 -3.74 26.52 32.67
N VAL A 575 -3.35 26.44 31.39
CA VAL A 575 -3.01 25.20 30.69
C VAL A 575 -1.50 25.10 30.50
N TRP A 576 -0.80 24.36 31.38
CA TRP A 576 0.66 24.18 31.31
C TRP A 576 1.10 23.08 30.32
N SER A 577 0.61 23.17 29.09
CA SER A 577 0.93 22.25 28.00
C SER A 577 0.89 22.94 26.64
N LEU A 578 1.44 22.29 25.60
CA LEU A 578 1.41 22.79 24.22
C LEU A 578 0.00 22.81 23.62
N GLY A 579 -0.86 21.94 24.16
CA GLY A 579 -2.30 21.94 23.91
C GLY A 579 -2.97 20.88 24.78
N THR A 580 -4.30 20.85 24.72
CA THR A 580 -5.13 19.81 25.35
C THR A 580 -5.31 18.62 24.41
N GLY A 581 -6.00 17.59 24.89
CA GLY A 581 -6.31 16.38 24.14
C GLY A 581 -5.39 15.20 24.48
N ALA A 582 -4.58 15.34 25.53
CA ALA A 582 -3.78 14.24 26.06
C ALA A 582 -4.69 13.20 26.75
N GLY A 583 -5.66 13.63 27.54
CA GLY A 583 -6.68 12.77 28.17
C GLY A 583 -7.59 12.11 27.15
N THR A 584 -7.97 12.80 26.07
CA THR A 584 -8.63 12.17 24.91
C THR A 584 -7.70 11.31 24.06
N GLY A 585 -6.39 11.36 24.29
CA GLY A 585 -5.40 10.50 23.65
C GLY A 585 -5.08 9.27 24.49
N LEU A 586 -5.19 9.35 25.82
CA LEU A 586 -4.90 8.30 26.80
C LEU A 586 -6.00 7.24 26.79
N TYR A 587 -6.07 6.48 25.72
CA TYR A 587 -7.03 5.42 25.58
C TYR A 587 -6.39 4.11 26.08
N TYR A 588 -6.81 3.71 27.28
CA TYR A 588 -7.27 2.32 27.49
C TYR A 588 -8.48 1.98 26.56
N GLY A 589 -8.80 2.85 25.59
CA GLY A 589 -10.13 3.43 25.49
C GLY A 589 -10.35 4.50 26.57
N VAL A 590 -11.22 5.48 26.37
CA VAL A 590 -12.10 5.90 27.49
C VAL A 590 -12.90 4.67 28.00
N SER A 591 -12.85 3.56 27.24
CA SER A 591 -13.57 2.29 27.33
C SER A 591 -12.67 1.04 27.07
N PRO A 592 -12.59 0.04 27.98
CA PRO A 592 -11.80 -1.18 27.80
C PRO A 592 -12.14 -2.02 26.56
N PHE A 593 -13.41 -2.05 26.14
CA PHE A 593 -13.86 -2.89 25.02
C PHE A 593 -13.38 -2.41 23.65
N LYS A 594 -12.84 -1.19 23.55
CA LYS A 594 -12.23 -0.66 22.32
C LYS A 594 -10.81 -1.20 22.12
N MET A 595 -10.29 -2.00 23.05
CA MET A 595 -8.96 -2.64 22.99
C MET A 595 -7.80 -1.64 22.77
N GLY A 596 -8.03 -0.37 23.09
CA GLY A 596 -7.11 0.73 22.81
C GLY A 596 -6.86 1.00 21.31
N LEU A 597 -7.68 0.42 20.42
CA LEU A 597 -7.69 0.68 18.98
C LEU A 597 -8.68 1.80 18.66
N GLU A 598 -8.53 2.39 17.48
CA GLU A 598 -9.49 3.36 16.97
C GLU A 598 -10.91 2.75 16.93
N PRO A 599 -11.93 3.38 17.54
CA PRO A 599 -13.24 2.74 17.75
C PRO A 599 -13.88 2.19 16.47
N VAL A 600 -13.72 2.91 15.36
CA VAL A 600 -14.18 2.54 14.01
C VAL A 600 -13.70 1.15 13.58
N TYR A 601 -12.50 0.74 13.97
CA TYR A 601 -11.91 -0.57 13.62
C TYR A 601 -12.58 -1.74 14.35
N THR A 602 -13.28 -1.45 15.44
CA THR A 602 -13.98 -2.41 16.29
C THR A 602 -15.51 -2.29 16.20
N GLY A 603 -16.02 -1.43 15.30
CA GLY A 603 -17.46 -1.19 15.15
C GLY A 603 -18.07 -0.32 16.25
N PHE A 604 -17.27 0.50 16.95
CA PHE A 604 -17.71 1.40 18.03
C PHE A 604 -17.54 2.87 17.69
N LYS A 605 -18.23 3.73 18.43
CA LYS A 605 -18.21 5.19 18.27
C LYS A 605 -17.22 5.87 19.21
N TYR A 606 -16.92 7.13 18.93
CA TYR A 606 -16.13 7.99 19.81
C TYR A 606 -17.02 8.61 20.90
N ASP A 607 -16.66 8.39 22.16
CA ASP A 607 -17.33 8.90 23.36
C ASP A 607 -16.52 9.99 24.09
N ALA A 608 -15.43 10.47 23.46
CA ALA A 608 -14.53 11.50 23.99
C ALA A 608 -15.25 12.81 24.38
N GLY A 609 -16.38 13.12 23.73
CA GLY A 609 -17.23 14.26 24.03
C GLY A 609 -18.40 13.91 24.96
N LEU A 610 -19.03 12.75 24.77
CA LEU A 610 -20.19 12.34 25.55
C LEU A 610 -19.84 12.03 27.01
N THR A 611 -18.71 11.36 27.24
CA THR A 611 -18.23 11.02 28.59
C THR A 611 -18.05 12.27 29.46
N PRO A 612 -17.28 13.30 29.04
CA PRO A 612 -17.16 14.52 29.82
C PRO A 612 -18.43 15.37 29.84
N LEU A 613 -19.27 15.32 28.80
CA LEU A 613 -20.59 15.99 28.80
C LEU A 613 -21.49 15.48 29.92
N THR A 614 -21.60 14.15 30.06
CA THR A 614 -22.42 13.52 31.09
C THR A 614 -21.82 13.70 32.49
N ALA A 615 -20.49 13.69 32.61
CA ALA A 615 -19.82 13.90 33.88
C ALA A 615 -19.88 15.36 34.37
N ASP A 616 -19.75 16.32 33.45
CA ASP A 616 -19.82 17.76 33.73
C ASP A 616 -20.41 18.52 32.53
N PRO A 617 -21.70 18.93 32.58
CA PRO A 617 -22.38 19.61 31.48
C PRO A 617 -21.70 20.90 31.00
N ARG A 618 -20.87 21.54 31.85
CA ARG A 618 -20.10 22.75 31.48
C ARG A 618 -19.10 22.50 30.36
N THR A 619 -18.72 21.24 30.13
CA THR A 619 -17.84 20.87 29.01
C THR A 619 -18.51 21.02 27.65
N ARG A 620 -19.86 21.08 27.60
CA ARG A 620 -20.67 21.14 26.37
C ARG A 620 -20.32 20.03 25.36
N GLY A 621 -19.72 18.94 25.84
CA GLY A 621 -19.23 17.84 25.00
C GLY A 621 -18.04 18.18 24.11
N HIS A 622 -17.36 19.32 24.33
CA HIS A 622 -16.17 19.68 23.57
C HIS A 622 -14.95 18.89 24.08
N PRO A 623 -14.43 17.90 23.33
CA PRO A 623 -13.46 16.92 23.84
C PRO A 623 -12.10 17.54 24.17
N LEU A 624 -11.73 18.64 23.50
CA LEU A 624 -10.45 19.32 23.70
C LEU A 624 -10.52 20.48 24.72
N SER A 625 -11.66 20.68 25.41
CA SER A 625 -11.68 21.67 26.49
C SER A 625 -10.82 21.19 27.66
N GLN A 626 -10.23 22.10 28.44
CA GLN A 626 -9.37 21.75 29.58
C GLN A 626 -10.09 20.81 30.57
N ARG A 627 -11.37 21.10 30.86
CA ARG A 627 -12.19 20.29 31.77
C ARG A 627 -12.50 18.90 31.18
N ALA A 628 -12.86 18.83 29.90
CA ALA A 628 -13.11 17.54 29.25
C ALA A 628 -11.86 16.66 29.19
N ASP A 629 -10.70 17.25 28.87
CA ASP A 629 -9.42 16.55 28.82
C ASP A 629 -9.04 16.00 30.20
N ALA A 630 -9.24 16.79 31.26
CA ALA A 630 -9.02 16.34 32.63
C ALA A 630 -9.94 15.18 33.03
N ILE A 631 -11.23 15.24 32.68
CA ILE A 631 -12.19 14.16 32.97
C ILE A 631 -11.80 12.88 32.22
N ASN A 632 -11.54 12.96 30.92
CA ASN A 632 -11.14 11.80 30.12
C ASN A 632 -9.84 11.17 30.65
N GLY A 633 -8.87 11.98 31.08
CA GLY A 633 -7.65 11.49 31.74
C GLY A 633 -7.93 10.78 33.06
N GLN A 634 -8.83 11.31 33.90
CA GLN A 634 -9.21 10.67 35.18
C GLN A 634 -9.95 9.35 34.96
N VAL A 635 -10.85 9.28 33.99
CA VAL A 635 -11.56 8.05 33.60
C VAL A 635 -10.58 6.98 33.16
N ALA A 636 -9.66 7.32 32.24
CA ALA A 636 -8.64 6.39 31.77
C ALA A 636 -7.72 5.89 32.90
N LEU A 637 -7.29 6.79 33.79
CA LEU A 637 -6.46 6.43 34.96
C LEU A 637 -7.22 5.55 35.96
N SER A 638 -8.51 5.80 36.19
CA SER A 638 -9.34 4.94 37.05
C SER A 638 -9.42 3.53 36.49
N LEU A 639 -9.65 3.37 35.18
CA LEU A 639 -9.73 2.06 34.53
C LEU A 639 -8.39 1.29 34.66
N VAL A 640 -7.26 1.95 34.39
CA VAL A 640 -5.93 1.34 34.52
C VAL A 640 -5.66 0.89 35.96
N ARG A 641 -5.97 1.75 36.95
CA ARG A 641 -5.75 1.46 38.37
C ARG A 641 -6.61 0.31 38.90
N ASN A 642 -7.83 0.18 38.37
CA ASN A 642 -8.77 -0.86 38.78
C ASN A 642 -8.66 -2.15 37.96
N THR A 643 -7.81 -2.18 36.94
CA THR A 643 -7.51 -3.39 36.16
C THR A 643 -6.34 -4.14 36.82
N SER A 644 -6.39 -5.47 36.84
CA SER A 644 -5.30 -6.29 37.39
C SER A 644 -3.98 -6.03 36.66
N ALA A 645 -2.85 -6.22 37.36
CA ALA A 645 -1.53 -5.99 36.76
C ALA A 645 -1.27 -6.92 35.55
N ALA A 646 -1.67 -8.19 35.63
CA ALA A 646 -1.54 -9.15 34.54
C ALA A 646 -2.35 -8.71 33.30
N ASP A 647 -3.57 -8.21 33.52
CA ASP A 647 -4.44 -7.73 32.47
C ASP A 647 -3.92 -6.45 31.80
N ASN A 648 -3.41 -5.52 32.60
CA ASN A 648 -2.75 -4.32 32.08
C ASN A 648 -1.55 -4.68 31.19
N VAL A 649 -0.70 -5.62 31.63
CA VAL A 649 0.45 -6.08 30.84
C VAL A 649 -0.02 -6.71 29.53
N ALA A 650 -1.03 -7.58 29.55
CA ALA A 650 -1.57 -8.20 28.34
C ALA A 650 -2.16 -7.16 27.37
N PHE A 651 -2.93 -6.19 27.88
CA PHE A 651 -3.55 -5.13 27.11
C PHE A 651 -2.50 -4.24 26.42
N PHE A 652 -1.53 -3.71 27.18
CA PHE A 652 -0.51 -2.83 26.63
C PHE A 652 0.49 -3.58 25.74
N ALA A 653 0.77 -4.86 25.99
CA ALA A 653 1.54 -5.70 25.06
C ALA A 653 0.81 -5.86 23.72
N GLY A 654 -0.52 -6.04 23.74
CA GLY A 654 -1.36 -6.05 22.55
C GLY A 654 -1.29 -4.74 21.76
N LYS A 655 -1.34 -3.59 22.45
CA LYS A 655 -1.18 -2.27 21.82
C LYS A 655 0.22 -2.04 21.26
N LEU A 656 1.27 -2.40 22.00
CA LEU A 656 2.64 -2.30 21.53
C LEU A 656 2.83 -3.16 20.27
N ARG A 657 2.25 -4.36 20.23
CA ARG A 657 2.21 -5.21 19.03
C ARG A 657 1.51 -4.51 17.86
N ALA A 658 0.38 -3.84 18.10
CA ALA A 658 -0.30 -3.06 17.06
C ALA A 658 0.57 -1.90 16.53
N TRP A 659 1.25 -1.16 17.39
CA TRP A 659 2.22 -0.13 16.97
C TRP A 659 3.37 -0.73 16.14
N LEU A 660 3.91 -1.88 16.55
CA LEU A 660 5.05 -2.50 15.86
C LEU A 660 4.69 -3.24 14.58
N LEU A 661 3.47 -3.79 14.44
CA LEU A 661 3.08 -4.72 13.37
C LEU A 661 1.75 -4.39 12.67
N TYR A 662 1.12 -3.25 12.98
CA TYR A 662 -0.26 -2.91 12.65
C TYR A 662 -1.29 -3.81 13.34
N SER A 663 -2.51 -3.31 13.58
CA SER A 663 -3.59 -4.11 14.17
C SER A 663 -4.25 -5.02 13.12
N THR A 664 -4.91 -6.08 13.56
CA THR A 664 -5.55 -7.06 12.67
C THR A 664 -6.77 -6.53 11.90
N PRO A 665 -7.68 -5.70 12.47
CA PRO A 665 -8.85 -5.20 11.72
C PRO A 665 -8.42 -4.36 10.52
N GLU A 666 -7.35 -3.57 10.68
CA GLU A 666 -6.80 -2.74 9.61
C GLU A 666 -6.34 -3.56 8.40
N LEU A 667 -6.01 -4.85 8.58
CA LEU A 667 -5.62 -5.72 7.46
C LEU A 667 -6.78 -6.03 6.52
N SER A 668 -8.03 -5.93 6.97
CA SER A 668 -9.18 -6.07 6.07
C SER A 668 -9.29 -4.87 5.13
N MET A 669 -8.90 -3.67 5.58
CA MET A 669 -8.91 -2.45 4.77
C MET A 669 -7.64 -2.34 3.91
N TYR A 670 -6.48 -2.59 4.53
CA TYR A 670 -5.17 -2.38 3.93
C TYR A 670 -4.28 -3.62 4.13
N PRO A 671 -4.53 -4.70 3.39
CA PRO A 671 -3.88 -6.01 3.61
C PRO A 671 -2.35 -6.00 3.40
N LYS A 672 -1.80 -4.94 2.82
CA LYS A 672 -0.35 -4.79 2.57
C LYS A 672 0.41 -4.14 3.73
N LEU A 673 -0.23 -3.40 4.63
CA LEU A 673 0.48 -2.61 5.65
C LEU A 673 1.42 -3.46 6.50
N ARG A 674 0.90 -4.53 7.10
CA ARG A 674 1.72 -5.45 7.90
C ARG A 674 2.79 -6.17 7.08
N SER A 675 2.55 -6.45 5.80
CA SER A 675 3.58 -7.03 4.92
C SER A 675 4.77 -6.09 4.73
N PHE A 676 4.53 -4.78 4.55
CA PHE A 676 5.61 -3.78 4.48
C PHE A 676 6.33 -3.65 5.81
N ARG A 677 5.61 -3.57 6.92
CA ARG A 677 6.20 -3.48 8.27
C ARG A 677 7.07 -4.69 8.61
N LEU A 678 6.61 -5.90 8.28
CA LEU A 678 7.38 -7.13 8.46
C LEU A 678 8.63 -7.15 7.56
N PHE A 679 8.52 -6.66 6.32
CA PHE A 679 9.68 -6.51 5.44
C PHE A 679 10.75 -5.59 6.05
N GLU A 680 10.34 -4.47 6.64
CA GLU A 680 11.25 -3.54 7.32
C GLU A 680 11.94 -4.19 8.51
N TRP A 681 11.17 -4.75 9.44
CA TRP A 681 11.73 -5.39 10.64
C TRP A 681 12.64 -6.56 10.30
N LEU A 682 12.25 -7.43 9.36
CA LEU A 682 13.09 -8.55 8.92
C LEU A 682 14.38 -8.07 8.26
N THR A 683 14.32 -7.03 7.43
CA THR A 683 15.51 -6.44 6.79
C THR A 683 16.46 -5.85 7.83
N ILE A 684 15.92 -5.10 8.79
CA ILE A 684 16.69 -4.49 9.89
C ILE A 684 17.32 -5.58 10.76
N ALA A 685 16.55 -6.60 11.16
CA ALA A 685 17.02 -7.69 12.00
C ALA A 685 18.13 -8.52 11.31
N LEU A 686 17.92 -8.91 10.05
CA LEU A 686 18.93 -9.65 9.28
C LEU A 686 20.20 -8.83 9.08
N ALA A 687 20.08 -7.51 8.85
CA ALA A 687 21.24 -6.63 8.75
C ALA A 687 22.00 -6.53 10.07
N ALA A 688 21.29 -6.38 11.20
CA ALA A 688 21.88 -6.34 12.54
C ALA A 688 22.61 -7.65 12.87
N LEU A 689 21.98 -8.80 12.62
CA LEU A 689 22.60 -10.13 12.78
C LEU A 689 23.83 -10.29 11.88
N SER A 690 23.76 -9.82 10.62
CA SER A 690 24.90 -9.85 9.70
C SER A 690 26.07 -9.00 10.22
N LEU A 691 25.82 -7.85 10.83
CA LEU A 691 26.84 -7.00 11.43
C LEU A 691 27.42 -7.62 12.71
N ALA A 692 26.58 -8.17 13.58
CA ALA A 692 27.00 -8.83 14.82
C ALA A 692 27.88 -10.06 14.54
N TRP A 693 27.55 -10.88 13.55
CA TRP A 693 28.39 -12.01 13.13
C TRP A 693 29.76 -11.53 12.66
N ARG A 694 29.79 -10.49 11.80
CA ARG A 694 31.06 -9.92 11.30
C ARG A 694 31.95 -9.42 12.44
N TRP A 695 31.36 -8.94 13.53
CA TRP A 695 32.10 -8.41 14.68
C TRP A 695 32.78 -9.50 15.52
N ARG A 696 32.20 -10.72 15.62
CA ARG A 696 32.81 -11.85 16.34
C ARG A 696 34.06 -12.42 15.66
N GLY A 697 34.27 -12.17 14.37
CA GLY A 697 35.48 -12.57 13.64
C GLY A 697 36.56 -11.48 13.70
N ALA A 698 37.29 -11.41 14.83
CA ALA A 698 38.13 -10.26 15.23
C ALA A 698 39.33 -9.88 14.31
N ALA A 699 39.59 -10.55 13.18
CA ALA A 699 40.83 -10.34 12.41
C ALA A 699 40.73 -9.42 11.16
N ARG A 700 39.57 -8.80 10.84
CA ARG A 700 39.40 -8.02 9.59
C ARG A 700 38.54 -6.76 9.71
N MET A 701 38.61 -6.04 10.83
CA MET A 701 37.81 -4.82 11.03
C MET A 701 38.19 -3.65 10.09
N GLU A 702 39.38 -3.65 9.50
CA GLU A 702 39.80 -2.60 8.55
C GLU A 702 39.09 -2.64 7.18
N ALA A 703 38.34 -3.72 6.86
CA ALA A 703 37.68 -3.89 5.55
C ALA A 703 36.14 -3.92 5.58
N ALA A 704 35.49 -3.85 6.75
CA ALA A 704 34.03 -3.93 6.88
C ALA A 704 33.35 -2.55 6.89
N ALA A 705 33.60 -1.73 5.86
CA ALA A 705 32.95 -0.42 5.75
C ALA A 705 31.42 -0.58 5.60
N LEU A 706 30.66 -0.05 6.57
CA LEU A 706 29.25 0.24 6.40
C LEU A 706 29.07 1.03 5.08
N PRO A 707 28.15 0.62 4.19
CA PRO A 707 27.97 1.27 2.90
C PRO A 707 27.64 2.78 3.05
N GLY A 708 27.78 3.56 1.98
CA GLY A 708 27.49 5.01 1.99
C GLY A 708 28.71 5.91 2.16
N ALA A 709 28.50 7.16 2.58
CA ALA A 709 29.52 8.21 2.57
C ALA A 709 30.72 7.87 3.49
N PRO A 710 31.96 8.31 3.16
CA PRO A 710 33.11 8.12 4.04
C PRO A 710 32.89 8.82 5.39
N GLY A 711 33.15 8.10 6.47
CA GLY A 711 33.02 8.57 7.84
C GLY A 711 33.37 7.43 8.82
N PRO A 712 33.68 7.75 10.09
CA PRO A 712 34.02 6.72 11.08
C PRO A 712 32.88 5.70 11.21
N ALA A 713 33.17 4.41 11.00
CA ALA A 713 32.15 3.35 11.06
C ALA A 713 31.44 3.32 12.43
N GLY A 714 32.15 3.64 13.50
CA GLY A 714 31.58 3.79 14.85
C GLY A 714 30.50 4.86 14.94
N ASN A 715 30.69 6.02 14.30
CA ASN A 715 29.69 7.10 14.31
C ASN A 715 28.42 6.68 13.55
N LYS A 716 28.57 6.03 12.40
CA LYS A 716 27.41 5.51 11.64
C LYS A 716 26.64 4.47 12.44
N LEU A 717 27.34 3.53 13.09
CA LEU A 717 26.71 2.52 13.90
C LEU A 717 25.97 3.15 15.08
N ALA A 718 26.59 4.11 15.78
CA ALA A 718 25.95 4.84 16.87
C ALA A 718 24.68 5.59 16.42
N LEU A 719 24.70 6.22 15.24
CA LEU A 719 23.52 6.87 14.66
C LEU A 719 22.39 5.86 14.37
N LEU A 720 22.72 4.72 13.75
CA LEU A 720 21.73 3.69 13.42
C LEU A 720 21.14 3.05 14.68
N SER A 721 21.98 2.74 15.66
CA SER A 721 21.55 2.24 16.98
C SER A 721 20.70 3.27 17.71
N GLY A 722 21.06 4.55 17.66
CA GLY A 722 20.28 5.65 18.23
C GLY A 722 18.92 5.81 17.57
N LEU A 723 18.85 5.77 16.24
CA LEU A 723 17.58 5.81 15.49
C LEU A 723 16.68 4.61 15.82
N LEU A 724 17.25 3.40 15.92
CA LEU A 724 16.50 2.21 16.31
C LEU A 724 15.97 2.32 17.75
N ALA A 725 16.81 2.76 18.69
CA ALA A 725 16.42 2.98 20.08
C ALA A 725 15.32 4.03 20.20
N LEU A 726 15.43 5.15 19.49
CA LEU A 726 14.39 6.20 19.45
C LEU A 726 13.09 5.67 18.84
N THR A 727 13.16 4.86 17.79
CA THR A 727 11.97 4.23 17.18
C THR A 727 11.25 3.31 18.16
N LEU A 728 11.99 2.42 18.83
CA LEU A 728 11.42 1.49 19.83
C LEU A 728 10.86 2.25 21.03
N ALA A 729 11.60 3.24 21.53
CA ALA A 729 11.14 4.06 22.63
C ALA A 729 9.89 4.87 22.26
N MET A 730 9.77 5.35 21.02
CA MET A 730 8.57 6.02 20.53
C MET A 730 7.37 5.07 20.47
N ALA A 731 7.56 3.82 20.06
CA ALA A 731 6.49 2.81 20.11
C ALA A 731 6.03 2.55 21.56
N VAL A 732 6.96 2.49 22.52
CA VAL A 732 6.65 2.37 23.96
C VAL A 732 5.90 3.61 24.46
N GLN A 733 6.37 4.82 24.15
CA GLN A 733 5.72 6.06 24.58
C GLN A 733 4.29 6.20 24.01
N LEU A 734 4.04 5.67 22.82
CA LEU A 734 2.73 5.70 22.18
C LEU A 734 1.80 4.56 22.64
N THR A 735 2.30 3.60 23.40
CA THR A 735 1.50 2.46 23.89
C THR A 735 0.32 2.89 24.79
N PRO A 736 0.45 3.89 25.68
CA PRO A 736 -0.69 4.45 26.41
C PRO A 736 -1.66 5.27 25.54
N VAL A 737 -1.25 5.70 24.36
CA VAL A 737 -2.05 6.55 23.46
C VAL A 737 -2.94 5.69 22.56
N LEU A 738 -4.12 6.20 22.19
CA LEU A 738 -5.02 5.58 21.22
C LEU A 738 -4.24 5.16 19.97
N TYR A 739 -4.33 3.88 19.61
CA TYR A 739 -3.69 3.39 18.43
C TYR A 739 -4.48 3.79 17.18
N ASN A 740 -3.79 4.36 16.20
CA ASN A 740 -4.35 4.86 14.94
C ASN A 740 -3.35 4.59 13.79
N THR A 741 -3.80 4.03 12.65
CA THR A 741 -2.93 3.76 11.50
C THR A 741 -2.19 5.01 11.03
N ARG A 742 -2.89 6.15 10.93
CA ARG A 742 -2.35 7.45 10.51
C ARG A 742 -1.14 7.83 11.36
N TYR A 743 -1.26 7.72 12.69
CA TYR A 743 -0.17 8.07 13.59
C TYR A 743 0.99 7.08 13.52
N ASN A 744 0.71 5.78 13.39
CA ASN A 744 1.75 4.78 13.16
C ASN A 744 2.57 5.10 11.89
N GLN A 745 1.88 5.48 10.81
CA GLN A 745 2.50 5.81 9.54
C GLN A 745 3.38 7.05 9.57
N PHE A 746 2.97 8.12 10.25
CA PHE A 746 3.76 9.36 10.24
C PHE A 746 4.81 9.42 11.34
N PHE A 747 4.64 8.69 12.45
CA PHE A 747 5.57 8.74 13.57
C PHE A 747 6.70 7.72 13.43
N LEU A 748 6.38 6.42 13.29
CA LEU A 748 7.40 5.35 13.31
C LEU A 748 8.05 5.11 11.95
N GLU A 749 7.27 5.15 10.85
CA GLU A 749 7.76 4.81 9.51
C GLU A 749 9.00 5.59 9.07
N PRO A 750 9.13 6.92 9.26
CA PRO A 750 10.25 7.66 8.69
C PRO A 750 11.62 7.14 9.15
N TRP A 751 11.74 6.74 10.41
CA TRP A 751 12.96 6.14 10.93
C TRP A 751 13.10 4.66 10.52
N LEU A 752 12.01 3.89 10.47
CA LEU A 752 12.02 2.50 10.01
C LEU A 752 12.41 2.37 8.53
N MET A 753 11.86 3.20 7.65
CA MET A 753 12.21 3.26 6.23
C MET A 753 13.70 3.56 6.03
N LEU A 754 14.25 4.47 6.84
CA LEU A 754 15.67 4.82 6.81
C LEU A 754 16.55 3.64 7.26
N LEU A 755 16.21 3.01 8.39
CA LEU A 755 16.90 1.84 8.92
C LEU A 755 16.80 0.64 7.96
N CYS A 756 15.63 0.41 7.38
CA CYS A 756 15.39 -0.64 6.39
C CYS A 756 16.21 -0.41 5.12
N GLY A 757 16.26 0.82 4.60
CA GLY A 757 17.08 1.15 3.44
C GLY A 757 18.57 0.87 3.69
N VAL A 758 19.09 1.28 4.85
CA VAL A 758 20.48 0.97 5.24
C VAL A 758 20.68 -0.53 5.44
N GLY A 759 19.73 -1.23 6.06
CA GLY A 759 19.77 -2.68 6.24
C GLY A 759 19.84 -3.44 4.91
N ALA A 760 19.00 -3.06 3.94
CA ALA A 760 19.04 -3.61 2.58
C ALA A 760 20.41 -3.39 1.92
N ALA A 761 20.99 -2.19 2.09
CA ALA A 761 22.33 -1.89 1.59
C ALA A 761 23.42 -2.74 2.24
N VAL A 762 23.33 -3.02 3.54
CA VAL A 762 24.28 -3.89 4.27
C VAL A 762 24.19 -5.36 3.83
N LEU A 763 22.98 -5.85 3.56
CA LEU A 763 22.72 -7.23 3.14
C LEU A 763 23.12 -7.49 1.68
N LEU A 764 22.85 -6.51 0.80
CA LEU A 764 23.05 -6.61 -0.65
C LEU A 764 24.37 -5.98 -1.13
N GLN A 765 25.29 -5.70 -0.21
CA GLN A 765 26.61 -5.17 -0.53
C GLN A 765 27.46 -6.20 -1.29
N TRP A 766 27.86 -5.85 -2.52
CA TRP A 766 28.83 -6.62 -3.29
C TRP A 766 30.22 -6.53 -2.66
N ARG A 767 30.88 -7.68 -2.46
CA ARG A 767 32.24 -7.73 -1.89
C ARG A 767 33.26 -7.99 -3.00
N ALA A 768 34.39 -7.29 -2.94
CA ALA A 768 35.51 -7.53 -3.83
C ALA A 768 35.98 -9.00 -3.71
N THR A 769 35.98 -9.72 -4.82
CA THR A 769 36.53 -11.08 -4.91
C THR A 769 37.88 -11.05 -5.63
N PRO A 770 38.82 -11.94 -5.29
CA PRO A 770 40.08 -12.09 -6.03
C PRO A 770 39.82 -12.35 -7.52
N ARG A 771 40.71 -11.84 -8.40
CA ARG A 771 40.64 -12.08 -9.84
C ARG A 771 40.67 -13.59 -10.13
N GLY A 772 39.73 -14.10 -10.94
CA GLY A 772 39.63 -15.51 -11.32
C GLY A 772 38.62 -16.35 -10.53
N ALA A 773 38.03 -15.85 -9.45
CA ALA A 773 37.14 -16.62 -8.57
C ALA A 773 35.65 -16.57 -9.01
N TRP A 774 35.32 -17.05 -10.20
CA TRP A 774 33.92 -17.11 -10.70
C TRP A 774 32.95 -17.83 -9.75
N ARG A 775 33.42 -18.87 -9.05
CA ARG A 775 32.64 -19.59 -8.02
C ARG A 775 32.24 -18.66 -6.86
N ALA A 776 33.12 -17.78 -6.41
CA ALA A 776 32.84 -16.84 -5.32
C ALA A 776 31.82 -15.77 -5.73
N LEU A 777 31.86 -15.34 -7.00
CA LEU A 777 30.87 -14.41 -7.56
C LEU A 777 29.48 -15.07 -7.65
N LEU A 778 29.40 -16.31 -8.15
CA LEU A 778 28.15 -17.08 -8.21
C LEU A 778 27.56 -17.30 -6.82
N LEU A 779 28.37 -17.67 -5.82
CA LEU A 779 27.94 -17.82 -4.44
C LEU A 779 27.43 -16.51 -3.83
N GLN A 780 28.08 -15.38 -4.09
CA GLN A 780 27.59 -14.06 -3.66
C GLN A 780 26.24 -13.71 -4.32
N ALA A 781 26.12 -13.94 -5.63
CA ALA A 781 24.88 -13.69 -6.36
C ALA A 781 23.74 -14.59 -5.86
N ALA A 782 23.99 -15.89 -5.65
CA ALA A 782 23.04 -16.84 -5.10
C ALA A 782 22.59 -16.45 -3.68
N ARG A 783 23.52 -16.05 -2.80
CA ARG A 783 23.19 -15.53 -1.47
C ARG A 783 22.30 -14.29 -1.54
N MET A 784 22.63 -13.33 -2.41
CA MET A 784 21.82 -12.12 -2.57
C MET A 784 20.43 -12.45 -3.13
N ALA A 785 20.34 -13.34 -4.12
CA ALA A 785 19.07 -13.80 -4.67
C ALA A 785 18.22 -14.50 -3.60
N LEU A 786 18.82 -15.33 -2.74
CA LEU A 786 18.15 -15.98 -1.63
C LEU A 786 17.61 -14.95 -0.61
N ILE A 787 18.43 -13.97 -0.22
CA ILE A 787 17.99 -12.90 0.69
C ILE A 787 16.82 -12.12 0.10
N VAL A 788 16.90 -11.76 -1.19
CA VAL A 788 15.81 -11.05 -1.88
C VAL A 788 14.55 -11.92 -1.96
N ALA A 789 14.67 -13.20 -2.30
CA ALA A 789 13.55 -14.13 -2.36
C ALA A 789 12.89 -14.30 -0.97
N LEU A 790 13.70 -14.45 0.08
CA LEU A 790 13.22 -14.54 1.46
C LEU A 790 12.46 -13.27 1.87
N LEU A 791 13.06 -12.10 1.65
CA LEU A 791 12.45 -10.81 1.98
C LEU A 791 11.21 -10.50 1.12
N ALA A 792 11.10 -11.07 -0.07
CA ALA A 792 9.92 -10.90 -0.92
C ALA A 792 8.76 -11.84 -0.53
N TRP A 793 9.05 -13.06 -0.08
CA TRP A 793 8.04 -14.10 0.17
C TRP A 793 7.59 -14.18 1.63
N LEU A 794 8.52 -14.07 2.58
CA LEU A 794 8.25 -14.28 4.00
C LEU A 794 7.29 -13.24 4.61
N PRO A 795 7.44 -11.92 4.39
CA PRO A 795 6.54 -10.94 4.99
C PRO A 795 5.07 -11.11 4.57
N PRO A 796 4.73 -11.28 3.27
CA PRO A 796 3.35 -11.56 2.87
C PRO A 796 2.82 -12.92 3.35
N ALA A 797 3.68 -13.92 3.54
CA ALA A 797 3.28 -15.22 4.10
C ALA A 797 2.90 -15.07 5.59
N LEU A 798 3.77 -14.43 6.38
CA LEU A 798 3.53 -14.15 7.80
C LEU A 798 2.31 -13.24 8.01
N SER A 799 2.12 -12.22 7.17
CA SER A 799 0.95 -11.34 7.24
C SER A 799 -0.35 -12.09 6.99
N ARG A 800 -0.38 -13.02 6.02
CA ARG A 800 -1.56 -13.87 5.74
C ARG A 800 -1.79 -14.89 6.85
N TYR A 801 -0.73 -15.47 7.40
CA TYR A 801 -0.82 -16.35 8.55
C TYR A 801 -1.45 -15.61 9.74
N ALA A 802 -0.94 -14.43 10.07
CA ALA A 802 -1.43 -13.60 11.16
C ALA A 802 -2.90 -13.18 10.96
N ALA A 803 -3.28 -12.75 9.74
CA ALA A 803 -4.67 -12.41 9.43
C ALA A 803 -5.66 -13.58 9.61
N ARG A 804 -5.19 -14.83 9.49
CA ARG A 804 -6.00 -16.03 9.73
C ARG A 804 -6.05 -16.45 11.20
N HIS A 805 -5.03 -16.09 11.99
CA HIS A 805 -4.83 -16.62 13.36
C HIS A 805 -4.96 -15.58 14.46
N GLU A 806 -5.15 -14.30 14.16
CA GLU A 806 -5.40 -13.26 15.17
C GLU A 806 -6.90 -12.97 15.29
N THR A 807 -7.41 -12.85 16.52
CA THR A 807 -8.82 -12.55 16.81
C THR A 807 -9.03 -11.07 17.12
N LEU A 808 -10.23 -10.59 16.81
CA LEU A 808 -10.76 -9.29 17.22
C LEU A 808 -11.81 -9.42 18.31
N ALA A 809 -11.94 -10.61 18.89
CA ALA A 809 -12.90 -10.86 19.96
C ALA A 809 -12.58 -9.92 21.11
N MET A 810 -13.60 -9.18 21.52
CA MET A 810 -13.53 -8.40 22.75
C MET A 810 -13.44 -9.39 23.90
N ASP A 811 -12.74 -9.00 24.96
CA ASP A 811 -12.81 -9.79 26.18
C ASP A 811 -14.23 -9.68 26.75
N PRO A 812 -14.99 -10.79 26.80
CA PRO A 812 -16.38 -10.78 27.24
C PRO A 812 -16.54 -10.41 28.72
N TYR A 813 -15.48 -10.54 29.51
CA TYR A 813 -15.46 -10.26 30.95
C TYR A 813 -14.86 -8.89 31.26
N ARG A 814 -14.35 -8.17 30.26
CA ARG A 814 -13.87 -6.79 30.37
C ARG A 814 -14.57 -5.81 29.42
N PRO A 815 -15.92 -5.79 29.35
CA PRO A 815 -16.63 -4.81 28.55
C PRO A 815 -16.73 -3.44 29.24
N GLY A 816 -16.04 -3.20 30.36
CA GLY A 816 -16.20 -1.97 31.14
C GLY A 816 -17.61 -1.83 31.76
N PRO A 817 -17.98 -0.62 32.19
CA PRO A 817 -19.30 -0.36 32.77
C PRO A 817 -20.39 -0.51 31.71
N VAL A 818 -21.29 -1.47 31.88
CA VAL A 818 -22.36 -1.80 30.93
C VAL A 818 -23.71 -2.01 31.64
N ALA A 819 -24.80 -1.93 30.88
CA ALA A 819 -26.15 -2.30 31.31
C ALA A 819 -26.81 -3.21 30.26
N VAL A 820 -27.69 -4.11 30.71
CA VAL A 820 -28.42 -5.04 29.84
C VAL A 820 -29.56 -4.30 29.15
N LEU A 821 -29.61 -4.38 27.82
CA LEU A 821 -30.72 -3.93 26.97
C LEU A 821 -31.70 -5.07 26.68
N LEU A 822 -31.16 -6.22 26.26
CA LEU A 822 -31.92 -7.44 25.97
C LEU A 822 -31.27 -8.60 26.72
N ASN A 823 -32.07 -9.42 27.39
CA ASN A 823 -31.62 -10.61 28.12
C ASN A 823 -32.11 -11.90 27.45
N ALA A 824 -31.85 -13.08 28.03
CA ALA A 824 -32.36 -14.34 27.47
C ALA A 824 -33.90 -14.40 27.37
N GLY A 825 -34.65 -13.68 28.19
CA GLY A 825 -36.11 -13.57 28.09
C GLY A 825 -36.59 -12.87 26.81
N ASN A 826 -35.72 -12.10 26.15
CA ASN A 826 -35.97 -11.52 24.83
C ASN A 826 -35.64 -12.50 23.68
N MET A 827 -35.03 -13.65 23.96
CA MET A 827 -34.61 -14.63 22.97
C MET A 827 -35.65 -15.74 22.85
N GLY A 828 -36.17 -15.95 21.65
CA GLY A 828 -37.08 -17.04 21.34
C GLY A 828 -36.38 -18.38 21.12
N PRO A 829 -37.14 -19.46 20.87
CA PRO A 829 -36.57 -20.78 20.64
C PRO A 829 -35.70 -20.81 19.37
N VAL A 830 -34.48 -21.34 19.50
CA VAL A 830 -33.52 -21.44 18.40
C VAL A 830 -34.08 -22.32 17.29
N ARG A 831 -34.08 -21.76 16.08
CA ARG A 831 -34.36 -22.47 14.83
C ARG A 831 -33.05 -22.72 14.11
N ALA A 832 -33.00 -23.71 13.23
CA ALA A 832 -31.79 -24.01 12.48
C ALA A 832 -32.09 -24.28 11.00
N ARG A 833 -31.14 -23.95 10.13
CA ARG A 833 -31.08 -24.38 8.73
C ARG A 833 -29.83 -25.22 8.53
N ASN A 834 -29.98 -26.36 7.87
CA ASN A 834 -28.91 -27.35 7.65
C ASN A 834 -28.27 -27.86 8.96
N ALA A 835 -29.05 -27.95 10.04
CA ALA A 835 -28.65 -28.57 11.29
C ALA A 835 -29.85 -29.23 11.97
N GLN A 836 -29.62 -30.39 12.57
CA GLN A 836 -30.58 -31.17 13.32
C GLN A 836 -30.52 -30.83 14.81
N ARG A 837 -31.68 -30.66 15.45
CA ARG A 837 -31.77 -30.48 16.91
C ARG A 837 -31.56 -31.82 17.61
N LEU A 838 -30.62 -31.88 18.55
CA LEU A 838 -30.37 -33.05 19.40
C LEU A 838 -31.16 -32.97 20.72
N ASP A 839 -31.15 -31.80 21.36
CA ASP A 839 -31.92 -31.53 22.58
C ASP A 839 -32.28 -30.04 22.72
N ALA A 840 -32.62 -29.60 23.94
CA ALA A 840 -32.98 -28.21 24.23
C ALA A 840 -31.89 -27.20 23.86
N HIS A 841 -30.61 -27.58 23.99
CA HIS A 841 -29.44 -26.71 23.89
C HIS A 841 -28.39 -27.20 22.90
N ARG A 842 -28.57 -28.34 22.23
CA ARG A 842 -27.59 -28.92 21.29
C ARG A 842 -28.17 -29.09 19.88
N TRP A 843 -27.37 -28.68 18.89
CA TRP A 843 -27.63 -28.83 17.47
C TRP A 843 -26.46 -29.49 16.78
N GLN A 844 -26.72 -30.47 15.93
CA GLN A 844 -25.73 -31.12 15.08
C GLN A 844 -25.79 -30.51 13.68
N LEU A 845 -24.67 -30.04 13.15
CA LEU A 845 -24.60 -29.43 11.82
C LEU A 845 -24.60 -30.52 10.74
N ASP A 846 -25.51 -30.43 9.77
CA ASP A 846 -25.66 -31.45 8.72
C ASP A 846 -24.79 -31.12 7.50
N VAL A 847 -24.84 -29.86 7.04
CA VAL A 847 -24.14 -29.40 5.83
C VAL A 847 -23.63 -27.97 6.04
N ALA A 848 -22.41 -27.68 5.57
CA ALA A 848 -21.87 -26.32 5.57
C ALA A 848 -22.35 -25.51 4.35
N PRO A 849 -22.78 -24.24 4.51
CA PRO A 849 -22.97 -23.54 5.77
C PRO A 849 -24.27 -23.95 6.48
N ALA A 850 -24.20 -24.08 7.80
CA ALA A 850 -25.35 -24.29 8.68
C ALA A 850 -25.61 -23.03 9.51
N THR A 851 -26.87 -22.69 9.75
CA THR A 851 -27.22 -21.44 10.42
C THR A 851 -28.17 -21.70 11.58
N LEU A 852 -27.80 -21.23 12.78
CA LEU A 852 -28.72 -21.08 13.91
C LEU A 852 -29.38 -19.70 13.82
N GLN A 853 -30.70 -19.66 13.97
CA GLN A 853 -31.54 -18.47 13.91
C GLN A 853 -32.26 -18.33 15.24
N ILE A 854 -31.93 -17.30 16.00
CA ILE A 854 -32.50 -17.00 17.31
C ILE A 854 -33.46 -15.83 17.13
N PRO A 855 -34.79 -16.04 17.25
CA PRO A 855 -35.74 -14.94 17.28
C PRO A 855 -35.44 -14.00 18.44
N VAL A 856 -35.48 -12.69 18.21
CA VAL A 856 -35.22 -11.66 19.22
C VAL A 856 -36.42 -10.73 19.26
N HIS A 857 -37.06 -10.64 20.42
CA HIS A 857 -38.13 -9.70 20.69
C HIS A 857 -37.58 -8.42 21.32
N VAL A 858 -37.85 -7.28 20.69
CA VAL A 858 -37.39 -5.95 21.05
C VAL A 858 -38.57 -5.14 21.60
N PRO A 859 -38.70 -5.00 22.94
CA PRO A 859 -39.89 -4.40 23.55
C PRO A 859 -40.10 -2.93 23.18
N SER A 860 -38.99 -2.19 23.03
CA SER A 860 -39.00 -0.78 22.65
C SER A 860 -37.84 -0.49 21.71
N PRO A 861 -38.05 -0.54 20.38
CA PRO A 861 -36.99 -0.27 19.41
C PRO A 861 -36.33 1.10 19.60
N ALA A 862 -37.11 2.10 20.03
CA ALA A 862 -36.61 3.44 20.34
C ALA A 862 -35.51 3.44 21.43
N SER A 863 -35.59 2.52 22.40
CA SER A 863 -34.63 2.41 23.52
C SER A 863 -33.24 1.91 23.11
N ILE A 864 -33.13 1.28 21.93
CA ILE A 864 -31.89 0.72 21.39
C ILE A 864 -31.39 1.54 20.19
N SER A 865 -32.14 2.59 19.80
CA SER A 865 -31.77 3.49 18.71
C SER A 865 -30.35 4.04 18.87
N PRO A 866 -29.58 4.23 17.77
CA PRO A 866 -28.30 4.90 17.82
C PRO A 866 -28.26 6.30 18.41
N ASP A 867 -29.40 6.95 18.49
CA ASP A 867 -29.47 8.29 19.06
C ASP A 867 -29.60 8.25 20.60
N GLN A 868 -29.98 7.10 21.16
CA GLN A 868 -30.04 6.85 22.61
C GLN A 868 -28.86 6.02 23.12
N VAL A 869 -28.49 4.96 22.39
CA VAL A 869 -27.41 4.05 22.73
C VAL A 869 -26.27 4.25 21.75
N LEU A 870 -25.19 4.86 22.26
CA LEU A 870 -24.00 5.12 21.45
C LEU A 870 -23.31 3.80 21.06
N ASP A 871 -22.89 3.01 22.05
CA ASP A 871 -22.17 1.74 21.86
C ASP A 871 -22.96 0.56 22.47
N ALA A 872 -23.23 -0.46 21.66
CA ALA A 872 -23.91 -1.68 22.04
C ALA A 872 -23.01 -2.91 21.80
N ILE A 873 -23.16 -3.95 22.64
CA ILE A 873 -22.28 -5.13 22.67
C ILE A 873 -23.14 -6.38 22.77
N TRP A 874 -23.00 -7.31 21.82
CA TRP A 874 -23.54 -8.66 21.95
C TRP A 874 -22.63 -9.50 22.83
N ARG A 875 -23.20 -10.17 23.84
CA ARG A 875 -22.51 -11.24 24.59
C ARG A 875 -23.26 -12.55 24.42
N LEU A 876 -22.55 -13.57 23.97
CA LEU A 876 -23.10 -14.86 23.52
C LEU A 876 -22.39 -15.99 24.23
N ARG A 877 -23.11 -17.07 24.57
CA ARG A 877 -22.52 -18.22 25.24
C ARG A 877 -22.84 -19.51 24.49
N LEU A 878 -21.78 -20.18 24.02
CA LEU A 878 -21.90 -21.40 23.24
C LEU A 878 -20.65 -22.28 23.34
N ALA A 879 -20.83 -23.58 23.10
CA ALA A 879 -19.75 -24.55 22.96
C ALA A 879 -19.76 -25.15 21.56
N ILE A 880 -18.58 -25.49 21.05
CA ILE A 880 -18.41 -26.17 19.76
C ILE A 880 -17.62 -27.45 20.00
N GLN A 881 -18.09 -28.54 19.42
CA GLN A 881 -17.40 -29.82 19.45
C GLN A 881 -17.44 -30.44 18.04
N THR A 882 -16.30 -30.47 17.37
CA THR A 882 -16.16 -31.18 16.09
C THR A 882 -15.84 -32.67 16.26
N PRO A 883 -16.21 -33.52 15.29
CA PRO A 883 -15.79 -34.92 15.27
C PRO A 883 -14.25 -35.04 15.20
N PRO A 884 -13.62 -36.03 15.88
CA PRO A 884 -12.16 -36.14 15.97
C PRO A 884 -11.41 -36.24 14.63
N ALA A 885 -12.07 -36.76 13.58
CA ALA A 885 -11.49 -36.91 12.24
C ALA A 885 -11.72 -35.69 11.33
N ALA A 886 -12.46 -34.67 11.81
CA ALA A 886 -12.83 -33.50 11.03
C ALA A 886 -11.91 -32.30 11.29
N ARG A 887 -11.94 -31.31 10.39
CA ARG A 887 -11.22 -30.05 10.60
C ARG A 887 -11.94 -29.22 11.67
N ALA A 888 -11.16 -28.71 12.63
CA ALA A 888 -11.68 -27.89 13.72
C ALA A 888 -12.51 -26.69 13.24
N CYS A 889 -13.64 -26.46 13.92
CA CYS A 889 -14.60 -25.41 13.60
C CYS A 889 -14.13 -24.09 14.20
N SER A 890 -13.44 -23.27 13.39
CA SER A 890 -12.72 -22.10 13.92
C SER A 890 -13.48 -20.78 13.87
N GLN A 891 -14.56 -20.67 13.09
CA GLN A 891 -15.23 -19.40 12.82
C GLN A 891 -16.75 -19.55 12.62
N ALA A 892 -17.52 -18.55 13.09
CA ALA A 892 -18.92 -18.33 12.74
C ALA A 892 -19.15 -16.88 12.31
N THR A 893 -20.11 -16.64 11.42
CA THR A 893 -20.52 -15.30 11.01
C THR A 893 -21.83 -14.91 11.67
N LEU A 894 -21.90 -13.70 12.22
CA LEU A 894 -23.08 -13.11 12.82
C LEU A 894 -23.83 -12.22 11.83
N GLY A 895 -25.15 -12.19 11.98
CA GLY A 895 -26.02 -11.25 11.27
C GLY A 895 -27.31 -11.01 12.04
N TYR A 896 -27.97 -9.89 11.75
CA TYR A 896 -29.30 -9.57 12.27
C TYR A 896 -30.20 -9.12 11.12
N THR A 897 -31.43 -9.64 11.04
CA THR A 897 -32.30 -9.44 9.86
C THR A 897 -32.93 -8.06 9.77
N ASP A 898 -33.36 -7.48 10.89
CA ASP A 898 -33.97 -6.15 10.96
C ASP A 898 -33.03 -5.19 11.69
N ALA A 899 -31.86 -4.95 11.10
CA ALA A 899 -30.80 -4.18 11.72
C ALA A 899 -30.80 -2.72 11.27
N HIS A 900 -30.26 -1.83 12.10
CA HIS A 900 -29.99 -0.46 11.67
C HIS A 900 -28.98 -0.43 10.52
N PRO A 901 -29.11 0.52 9.57
CA PRO A 901 -28.19 0.63 8.45
C PRO A 901 -26.79 1.04 8.94
N LEU A 902 -25.78 0.64 8.16
CA LEU A 902 -24.40 1.04 8.39
C LEU A 902 -24.27 2.57 8.32
N ARG A 903 -23.89 3.22 9.43
CA ARG A 903 -23.62 4.67 9.49
C ARG A 903 -22.15 5.02 9.24
N GLU A 904 -21.24 4.04 9.21
CA GLU A 904 -19.80 4.27 9.01
C GLU A 904 -19.35 3.92 7.59
N TRP A 905 -18.21 4.49 7.20
CA TRP A 905 -17.57 4.20 5.92
C TRP A 905 -16.95 2.79 5.85
N TYR A 906 -16.87 2.10 6.99
CA TYR A 906 -16.28 0.76 7.12
C TYR A 906 -17.22 -0.18 7.87
N GLN A 907 -17.35 -1.41 7.35
CA GLN A 907 -18.08 -2.49 7.98
C GLN A 907 -17.09 -3.56 8.47
N PRO A 908 -16.87 -3.70 9.79
CA PRO A 908 -16.07 -4.79 10.32
C PRO A 908 -16.70 -6.14 9.95
N ALA A 909 -15.84 -7.12 9.65
CA ALA A 909 -16.30 -8.48 9.39
C ALA A 909 -16.98 -9.01 10.65
N SER A 910 -18.25 -9.42 10.54
CA SER A 910 -19.04 -9.95 11.66
C SER A 910 -18.68 -11.40 12.00
N THR A 911 -17.38 -11.73 12.04
CA THR A 911 -16.89 -13.08 12.27
C THR A 911 -16.41 -13.27 13.70
N LEU A 912 -16.95 -14.30 14.34
CA LEU A 912 -16.56 -14.78 15.65
C LEU A 912 -15.58 -15.94 15.51
N ARG A 913 -14.47 -15.91 16.26
CA ARG A 913 -13.53 -17.02 16.37
C ARG A 913 -13.99 -17.93 17.49
N LEU A 914 -14.13 -19.22 17.19
CA LEU A 914 -14.68 -20.21 18.11
C LEU A 914 -13.57 -21.06 18.74
N HIS A 915 -13.84 -21.50 19.97
CA HIS A 915 -13.08 -22.53 20.67
C HIS A 915 -13.77 -23.88 20.46
N ASP A 916 -13.01 -24.86 19.97
CA ASP A 916 -13.48 -26.21 19.61
C ASP A 916 -12.93 -27.23 20.59
N ASP A 917 -13.40 -27.14 21.83
CA ASP A 917 -13.01 -27.98 22.98
C ASP A 917 -14.23 -28.62 23.68
N GLY A 918 -15.45 -28.37 23.19
CA GLY A 918 -16.70 -28.82 23.80
C GLY A 918 -17.10 -28.06 25.08
N GLU A 919 -16.28 -27.12 25.55
CA GLU A 919 -16.57 -26.33 26.73
C GLU A 919 -17.41 -25.08 26.39
N LEU A 920 -18.20 -24.60 27.36
CA LEU A 920 -18.96 -23.37 27.18
C LEU A 920 -18.01 -22.18 27.25
N HIS A 921 -17.99 -21.40 26.16
CA HIS A 921 -17.26 -20.15 26.11
C HIS A 921 -18.22 -18.99 25.93
N THR A 922 -17.90 -17.89 26.61
CA THR A 922 -18.58 -16.61 26.44
C THR A 922 -17.80 -15.79 25.42
N TYR A 923 -18.52 -15.15 24.51
CA TYR A 923 -17.99 -14.37 23.41
C TYR A 923 -18.60 -12.97 23.43
N ALA A 924 -17.83 -11.94 23.09
CA ALA A 924 -18.32 -10.58 22.95
C ALA A 924 -17.98 -9.97 21.59
N PHE A 925 -18.95 -9.24 21.04
CA PHE A 925 -18.87 -8.63 19.71
C PHE A 925 -19.65 -7.31 19.66
N HIS A 926 -19.36 -6.42 18.69
CA HIS A 926 -20.13 -5.18 18.58
C HIS A 926 -21.59 -5.47 18.20
N GLY A 927 -22.51 -4.72 18.79
CA GLY A 927 -23.96 -4.74 18.50
C GLY A 927 -24.42 -3.45 17.82
N ASN A 928 -23.53 -2.82 17.06
CA ASN A 928 -23.77 -1.57 16.35
C ASN A 928 -24.10 -1.79 14.88
N ASP A 929 -24.72 -0.78 14.26
CA ASP A 929 -25.03 -0.76 12.83
C ASP A 929 -25.78 -2.04 12.39
N ILE A 930 -25.20 -2.84 11.49
CA ILE A 930 -25.79 -4.07 10.93
C ILE A 930 -26.02 -5.22 11.93
N LEU A 931 -25.56 -5.07 13.18
CA LEU A 931 -25.84 -6.00 14.27
C LEU A 931 -26.71 -5.38 15.37
N ARG A 932 -27.16 -4.14 15.18
CA ARG A 932 -28.06 -3.46 16.13
C ARG A 932 -29.51 -3.68 15.74
N PRO A 933 -30.34 -4.29 16.60
CA PRO A 933 -31.76 -4.46 16.33
C PRO A 933 -32.46 -3.11 16.09
N ALA A 934 -33.19 -3.00 14.98
CA ALA A 934 -34.11 -1.90 14.68
C ALA A 934 -35.57 -2.24 15.01
N GLY A 935 -35.86 -3.51 15.28
CA GLY A 935 -37.16 -4.08 15.60
C GLY A 935 -37.03 -5.57 15.92
N ASP A 936 -38.16 -6.28 15.96
CA ASP A 936 -38.17 -7.74 16.12
C ASP A 936 -37.49 -8.40 14.91
N GLY A 937 -36.64 -9.40 15.17
CA GLY A 937 -35.82 -9.99 14.11
C GLY A 937 -35.15 -11.29 14.50
N LEU A 938 -34.24 -11.76 13.65
CA LEU A 938 -33.47 -12.98 13.87
C LEU A 938 -31.99 -12.65 14.05
N LEU A 939 -31.44 -12.97 15.21
CA LEU A 939 -29.99 -13.08 15.39
C LEU A 939 -29.53 -14.40 14.75
N THR A 940 -28.65 -14.31 13.77
CA THR A 940 -28.19 -15.46 12.99
C THR A 940 -26.73 -15.75 13.27
N LEU A 941 -26.40 -17.01 13.53
CA LEU A 941 -25.03 -17.53 13.63
C LEU A 941 -24.83 -18.56 12.53
N THR A 942 -23.98 -18.25 11.56
CA THR A 942 -23.70 -19.11 10.41
C THR A 942 -22.33 -19.78 10.57
N PHE A 943 -22.32 -21.10 10.56
CA PHE A 943 -21.16 -21.95 10.77
C PHE A 943 -20.73 -22.58 9.45
N ALA A 944 -19.45 -22.41 9.08
CA ALA A 944 -18.82 -23.07 7.93
C ALA A 944 -17.96 -24.25 8.42
N CYS A 945 -18.56 -25.16 9.17
CA CYS A 945 -17.88 -26.24 9.89
C CYS A 945 -18.24 -27.61 9.33
N ALA A 946 -17.45 -28.63 9.66
CA ALA A 946 -17.66 -29.97 9.11
C ALA A 946 -19.03 -30.57 9.53
N PRO A 947 -19.66 -31.40 8.68
CA PRO A 947 -20.82 -32.19 9.06
C PRO A 947 -20.56 -33.00 10.34
N GLY A 948 -21.56 -33.10 11.21
CA GLY A 948 -21.46 -33.76 12.51
C GLY A 948 -20.91 -32.90 13.65
N THR A 949 -20.56 -31.64 13.39
CA THR A 949 -20.18 -30.69 14.46
C THR A 949 -21.37 -30.44 15.38
N ILE A 950 -21.15 -30.50 16.70
CA ILE A 950 -22.17 -30.20 17.70
C ILE A 950 -21.97 -28.76 18.20
N VAL A 951 -23.03 -27.96 18.13
CA VAL A 951 -23.10 -26.62 18.71
C VAL A 951 -24.01 -26.68 19.93
N ARG A 952 -23.48 -26.37 21.11
CA ARG A 952 -24.29 -26.14 22.32
C ARG A 952 -24.55 -24.64 22.48
N TRP A 953 -25.79 -24.20 22.45
CA TRP A 953 -26.17 -22.80 22.68
C TRP A 953 -26.82 -22.63 24.05
N ASP A 954 -26.28 -21.70 24.84
CA ASP A 954 -26.71 -21.45 26.22
C ASP A 954 -27.48 -20.13 26.34
N GLY A 955 -27.06 -19.07 25.63
CA GLY A 955 -27.79 -17.81 25.64
C GLY A 955 -27.10 -16.64 24.95
N ALA A 956 -27.83 -15.52 24.87
CA ALA A 956 -27.36 -14.26 24.35
C ALA A 956 -27.98 -13.09 25.10
N GLU A 957 -27.23 -11.99 25.20
CA GLU A 957 -27.71 -10.71 25.68
C GLU A 957 -27.13 -9.57 24.85
N LEU A 958 -27.87 -8.46 24.77
CA LEU A 958 -27.40 -7.21 24.20
C LEU A 958 -27.16 -6.22 25.34
N LEU A 959 -25.97 -5.66 25.38
CA LEU A 959 -25.52 -4.70 26.38
C LEU A 959 -25.37 -3.31 25.77
N ARG A 960 -25.49 -2.26 26.59
CA ARG A 960 -25.05 -0.90 26.27
C ARG A 960 -23.89 -0.47 27.15
N SER A 961 -23.00 0.35 26.62
CA SER A 961 -22.03 1.08 27.43
C SER A 961 -22.74 2.06 28.38
N THR A 962 -22.31 2.08 29.64
CA THR A 962 -22.73 3.05 30.69
C THR A 962 -21.55 3.88 31.18
N LEU A 963 -20.52 3.97 30.35
CA LEU A 963 -19.29 4.68 30.65
C LEU A 963 -19.49 6.17 30.91
N PRO A 964 -20.38 6.91 30.21
CA PRO A 964 -20.68 8.30 30.58
C PRO A 964 -21.27 8.43 31.99
N GLU A 965 -22.15 7.50 32.41
CA GLU A 965 -22.73 7.47 33.74
C GLU A 965 -21.69 7.08 34.80
N ALA A 966 -20.84 6.11 34.52
CA ALA A 966 -19.73 5.72 35.39
C ALA A 966 -18.70 6.85 35.55
N ALA A 967 -18.41 7.60 34.47
CA ALA A 967 -17.57 8.78 34.52
C ALA A 967 -18.20 9.88 35.39
N ARG A 968 -19.51 10.08 35.30
CA ARG A 968 -20.22 11.00 36.20
C ARG A 968 -20.09 10.59 37.66
N ALA A 969 -20.29 9.31 37.97
CA ALA A 969 -20.14 8.79 39.33
C ALA A 969 -18.70 8.96 39.85
N LEU A 970 -17.70 8.70 39.01
CA LEU A 970 -16.29 8.94 39.33
C LEU A 970 -16.03 10.42 39.66
N ILE A 971 -16.49 11.34 38.81
CA ILE A 971 -16.20 12.77 38.96
C ILE A 971 -17.01 13.42 40.09
N GLN A 972 -18.26 12.99 40.34
CA GLN A 972 -19.14 13.59 41.34
C GLN A 972 -19.04 12.93 42.71
N HIS A 973 -18.77 11.62 42.76
CA HIS A 973 -18.83 10.82 43.99
C HIS A 973 -17.51 10.08 44.30
N GLY A 974 -16.50 10.17 43.43
CA GLY A 974 -15.24 9.45 43.60
C GLY A 974 -15.36 7.93 43.40
N THR A 975 -16.49 7.45 42.87
CA THR A 975 -16.74 6.01 42.67
C THR A 975 -15.79 5.46 41.60
N PRO A 976 -14.89 4.52 41.94
CA PRO A 976 -13.97 3.95 40.96
C PRO A 976 -14.73 3.17 39.87
N ILE A 977 -14.26 3.24 38.63
CA ILE A 977 -14.86 2.50 37.52
C ILE A 977 -14.39 1.05 37.53
N ASP A 978 -15.31 0.09 37.62
CA ASP A 978 -15.00 -1.34 37.47
C ASP A 978 -14.86 -1.70 35.98
N PRO A 979 -13.68 -2.15 35.52
CA PRO A 979 -13.48 -2.56 34.13
C PRO A 979 -14.07 -3.95 33.83
N TYR A 980 -14.47 -4.71 34.85
CA TYR A 980 -14.93 -6.09 34.71
C TYR A 980 -16.45 -6.20 34.73
N TRP A 981 -16.97 -7.15 33.94
CA TRP A 981 -18.33 -7.61 34.05
C TRP A 981 -18.32 -9.14 34.17
N ARG A 982 -18.39 -9.64 35.40
CA ARG A 982 -18.18 -11.07 35.71
C ARG A 982 -19.44 -11.92 35.64
N ARG A 983 -20.59 -11.34 35.33
CA ARG A 983 -21.83 -12.11 35.18
C ARG A 983 -21.77 -12.84 33.85
N GLU A 984 -22.06 -14.13 33.87
CA GLU A 984 -22.30 -14.89 32.64
C GLU A 984 -23.57 -14.38 31.95
N PRO A 985 -23.67 -14.44 30.62
CA PRO A 985 -24.95 -14.28 29.92
C PRO A 985 -25.98 -15.20 30.59
N ARG A 986 -27.09 -14.63 31.05
CA ARG A 986 -28.19 -15.35 31.68
C ARG A 986 -29.39 -15.44 30.76
#